data_AF-A0A941NWE7-F1
#
_entry.id   AF-A0A941NWE7-F1
#
_cell.length_a   1.000
_cell.length_b   1.000
_cell.length_c   1.000
_cell.angle_alpha   90.00
_cell.angle_beta   90.00
_cell.angle_gamma   90.00
#
_symmetry.space_group_name_H-M   'P 1'
#
loop_
_entity.id
_entity.type
_entity.pdbx_description
1 polymer ?
#
loop_
_entity_poly.entity_id
_entity_poly.type
_entity_poly.pdbx_seq_one_letter_code
_entity_poly.pdbx_strand_id
1 'polypeptide(L)'
;MATREGSLEAPKRHPIDWKNPDFYDATCLNQEMERVFDICHGCRRCVNLCTAFPRLFDLIDDSASGELDGVNKQQFWEVVDRCYLCDMCFMTKCPYVPPHEWNIDFPHLMLRAKAVKYRNQGAGFRDKLLSSTDLMGKLATIPVVVQTVNAMNNTPAVRKIMDSALGIHAERKLPEYAADKFRPNAKPNDSFPVKNGARTPGKAAIYATCYINYNEPGIGHDLLKILEHNEIPARLVEKEACCGMPKLELGDLQAVEKLKNENIPHLLKLAQEGYAILSAIPSCTLMYKQELPLMFPDDDAVQAVAAAMFDPFEYLVLRNQDNLLKTDFKQPLGNVAYHIPCHQRVQNVGKKTRDILQLIPDTTINTVERCSGHDGTWGVKSEHFADSMKIGRPVFKQMAASDPDYISSDCAIAARHIEQGIGTSKAQKLHPLTLLRMAYGTDLKQESKPDSSESIDQTTPAGEKQMTTAVTRESLLTLEAYAKVRDDFRTQVMAHKKTRKVSLGENITLIFEDALTVRYQIQEMLRVERIFQEEEIVHELETYTPLIPDGHNWKATMMIEYSDPAVRAEKLAALIGIEDKVWVRIAGHSPVFAIADEDLERENSEKTSSVHFLRFELTAEMIQALRQGDMLSMGVDHPAYHAVVDAIAGDVRASLMSDLTSA
;
A
#
# COMPACT_ATOMS: atom_id res chain seq x y z
N MET A 1 -16.45 31.28 -11.39
CA MET A 1 -15.93 30.52 -10.23
C MET A 1 -14.91 29.55 -10.77
N ALA A 2 -13.67 29.59 -10.30
CA ALA A 2 -12.66 28.64 -10.76
C ALA A 2 -13.06 27.23 -10.27
N THR A 3 -13.46 26.37 -11.20
CA THR A 3 -13.64 24.93 -10.96
C THR A 3 -12.28 24.37 -10.58
N ARG A 4 -12.03 24.24 -9.28
CA ARG A 4 -10.87 23.52 -8.75
C ARG A 4 -11.09 22.04 -9.07
N GLU A 5 -10.05 21.40 -9.61
CA GLU A 5 -10.09 19.98 -9.95
C GLU A 5 -10.11 19.14 -8.66
N GLY A 6 -11.18 18.35 -8.47
CA GLY A 6 -11.36 17.46 -7.31
C GLY A 6 -12.21 18.05 -6.17
N SER A 7 -12.90 17.16 -5.45
CA SER A 7 -13.69 17.53 -4.26
C SER A 7 -12.78 17.69 -3.04
N LEU A 8 -12.96 18.78 -2.27
CA LEU A 8 -12.35 18.97 -0.94
C LEU A 8 -13.24 18.39 0.18
N GLU A 9 -14.42 17.89 -0.16
CA GLU A 9 -15.36 17.29 0.78
C GLU A 9 -14.99 15.83 1.07
N ALA A 10 -15.43 15.32 2.22
CA ALA A 10 -15.24 13.91 2.55
C ALA A 10 -15.96 13.03 1.52
N PRO A 11 -15.32 11.95 1.02
CA PRO A 11 -15.95 11.01 0.10
C PRO A 11 -17.27 10.48 0.67
N LYS A 12 -18.34 10.53 -0.12
CA LYS A 12 -19.64 9.97 0.22
C LYS A 12 -19.88 8.71 -0.58
N ARG A 13 -19.95 7.55 0.07
CA ARG A 13 -20.25 6.29 -0.64
C ARG A 13 -21.76 6.06 -0.79
N HIS A 14 -22.19 5.67 -1.98
CA HIS A 14 -23.60 5.40 -2.27
C HIS A 14 -23.96 3.94 -1.98
N PRO A 15 -25.21 3.65 -1.57
CA PRO A 15 -25.70 2.27 -1.46
C PRO A 15 -25.58 1.50 -2.77
N ILE A 16 -25.34 0.19 -2.67
CA ILE A 16 -25.24 -0.72 -3.80
C ILE A 16 -26.66 -1.15 -4.17
N ASP A 17 -27.15 -0.70 -5.32
CA ASP A 17 -28.51 -0.99 -5.81
C ASP A 17 -28.63 -2.41 -6.43
N TRP A 18 -28.13 -3.42 -5.74
CA TRP A 18 -27.98 -4.77 -6.29
C TRP A 18 -29.30 -5.51 -6.52
N LYS A 19 -30.43 -5.00 -6.01
CA LYS A 19 -31.76 -5.59 -6.22
C LYS A 19 -32.45 -5.05 -7.47
N ASN A 20 -31.98 -3.93 -8.00
CA ASN A 20 -32.52 -3.35 -9.21
C ASN A 20 -32.15 -4.20 -10.44
N PRO A 21 -33.10 -4.57 -11.32
CA PRO A 21 -32.79 -5.27 -12.57
C PRO A 21 -31.69 -4.60 -13.41
N ASP A 22 -31.66 -3.26 -13.46
CA ASP A 22 -30.69 -2.48 -14.24
C ASP A 22 -29.27 -2.63 -13.71
N PHE A 23 -29.10 -2.96 -12.42
CA PHE A 23 -27.78 -3.28 -11.85
C PHE A 23 -27.10 -4.40 -12.61
N TYR A 24 -27.87 -5.32 -13.18
CA TYR A 24 -27.33 -6.44 -13.92
C TYR A 24 -27.54 -6.37 -15.43
N ASP A 25 -28.04 -5.25 -15.94
CA ASP A 25 -28.15 -5.04 -17.37
C ASP A 25 -26.74 -4.83 -17.97
N ALA A 26 -26.42 -5.60 -19.02
CA ALA A 26 -25.10 -5.58 -19.63
C ALA A 26 -24.82 -4.27 -20.37
N THR A 27 -25.85 -3.63 -20.93
CA THR A 27 -25.70 -2.36 -21.65
C THR A 27 -25.37 -1.24 -20.66
N CYS A 28 -26.14 -1.13 -19.58
CA CYS A 28 -25.92 -0.15 -18.52
C CYS A 28 -24.57 -0.36 -17.82
N LEU A 29 -24.15 -1.61 -17.60
CA LEU A 29 -22.83 -1.91 -17.05
C LEU A 29 -21.72 -1.46 -17.99
N ASN A 30 -21.80 -1.81 -19.28
CA ASN A 30 -20.76 -1.46 -20.25
C ASN A 30 -20.62 0.05 -20.42
N GLN A 31 -21.74 0.79 -20.48
CA GLN A 31 -21.73 2.25 -20.55
C GLN A 31 -21.03 2.87 -19.33
N GLU A 32 -21.28 2.34 -18.14
CA GLU A 32 -20.65 2.83 -16.92
C GLU A 32 -19.16 2.43 -16.83
N MET A 33 -18.80 1.23 -17.29
CA MET A 33 -17.40 0.84 -17.43
C MET A 33 -16.67 1.76 -18.40
N GLU A 34 -17.26 2.07 -19.56
CA GLU A 34 -16.68 2.99 -20.53
C GLU A 34 -16.42 4.36 -19.90
N ARG A 35 -17.45 4.95 -19.28
CA ARG A 35 -17.34 6.26 -18.62
C ARG A 35 -16.24 6.29 -17.55
N VAL A 36 -16.22 5.29 -16.67
CA VAL A 36 -15.26 5.26 -15.55
C VAL A 36 -13.85 4.97 -16.05
N PHE A 37 -13.69 4.07 -17.02
CA PHE A 37 -12.38 3.70 -17.57
C PHE A 37 -11.73 4.85 -18.32
N ASP A 38 -12.51 5.60 -19.10
CA ASP A 38 -12.07 6.80 -19.81
C ASP A 38 -11.55 7.87 -18.83
N ILE A 39 -12.33 8.17 -17.79
CA ILE A 39 -11.94 9.11 -16.74
C ILE A 39 -10.69 8.62 -15.98
N CYS A 40 -10.61 7.32 -15.70
CA CYS A 40 -9.44 6.73 -15.03
C CYS A 40 -8.17 6.82 -15.90
N HIS A 41 -8.30 6.61 -17.22
CA HIS A 41 -7.20 6.68 -18.19
C HIS A 41 -6.70 8.11 -18.39
N GLY A 42 -7.60 9.09 -18.44
CA GLY A 42 -7.19 10.51 -18.47
C GLY A 42 -6.44 10.93 -17.20
N CYS A 43 -6.83 10.38 -16.03
CA CYS A 43 -6.26 10.77 -14.74
C CYS A 43 -4.97 10.03 -14.35
N ARG A 44 -4.90 8.72 -14.60
CA ARG A 44 -3.80 7.77 -14.26
C ARG A 44 -3.28 7.74 -12.82
N ARG A 45 -3.83 8.53 -11.90
CA ARG A 45 -3.34 8.68 -10.52
C ARG A 45 -3.30 7.38 -9.71
N CYS A 46 -4.14 6.42 -10.06
CA CYS A 46 -4.23 5.12 -9.37
C CYS A 46 -3.25 4.06 -9.88
N VAL A 47 -2.39 4.36 -10.86
CA VAL A 47 -1.50 3.37 -11.52
C VAL A 47 -0.67 2.52 -10.55
N ASN A 48 -0.20 3.11 -9.45
CA ASN A 48 0.69 2.45 -8.49
C ASN A 48 -0.04 1.72 -7.34
N LEU A 49 -1.38 1.63 -7.36
CA LEU A 49 -2.15 0.99 -6.30
C LEU A 49 -2.28 -0.53 -6.45
N CYS A 50 -2.63 -1.00 -7.65
CA CYS A 50 -2.90 -2.40 -7.93
C CYS A 50 -2.72 -2.68 -9.44
N THR A 51 -2.83 -3.93 -9.86
CA THR A 51 -2.62 -4.34 -11.26
C THR A 51 -3.80 -4.04 -12.18
N ALA A 52 -4.96 -3.64 -11.66
CA ALA A 52 -6.12 -3.30 -12.49
C ALA A 52 -5.89 -2.03 -13.33
N PHE A 53 -5.29 -0.99 -12.75
CA PHE A 53 -5.08 0.28 -13.45
C PHE A 53 -3.97 0.21 -14.52
N PRO A 54 -2.78 -0.36 -14.26
CA PRO A 54 -1.81 -0.61 -15.33
C PRO A 54 -2.42 -1.38 -16.48
N ARG A 55 -3.16 -2.47 -16.19
CA ARG A 55 -3.79 -3.25 -17.27
C ARG A 55 -4.82 -2.45 -18.05
N LEU A 56 -5.62 -1.63 -17.37
CA LEU A 56 -6.57 -0.72 -18.03
C LEU A 56 -5.85 0.24 -18.97
N PHE A 57 -4.75 0.84 -18.52
CA PHE A 57 -4.00 1.80 -19.32
C PHE A 57 -3.30 1.14 -20.50
N ASP A 58 -2.68 -0.03 -20.29
CA ASP A 58 -2.07 -0.81 -21.37
C ASP A 58 -3.11 -1.16 -22.44
N LEU A 59 -4.32 -1.59 -22.06
CA LEU A 59 -5.39 -1.92 -23.01
C LEU A 59 -5.79 -0.74 -23.90
N ILE A 60 -5.85 0.47 -23.33
CA ILE A 60 -6.25 1.68 -24.06
C ILE A 60 -5.08 2.20 -24.90
N ASP A 61 -3.87 2.24 -24.33
CA ASP A 61 -2.66 2.75 -24.98
C ASP A 61 -2.23 1.87 -26.17
N ASP A 62 -2.46 0.56 -26.08
CA ASP A 62 -2.18 -0.41 -27.16
C ASP A 62 -3.32 -0.51 -28.20
N SER A 63 -4.43 0.21 -28.00
CA SER A 63 -5.57 0.18 -28.92
C SER A 63 -5.27 0.97 -30.21
N ALA A 64 -6.02 0.69 -31.28
CA ALA A 64 -5.78 1.32 -32.59
C ALA A 64 -5.98 2.85 -32.58
N SER A 65 -6.85 3.38 -31.71
CA SER A 65 -7.08 4.82 -31.55
C SER A 65 -6.24 5.45 -30.44
N GLY A 66 -5.64 4.65 -29.55
CA GLY A 66 -5.05 5.14 -28.30
C GLY A 66 -6.08 5.62 -27.27
N GLU A 67 -7.36 5.37 -27.53
CA GLU A 67 -8.51 5.83 -26.76
C GLU A 67 -9.44 4.64 -26.45
N LEU A 68 -10.34 4.81 -25.47
CA LEU A 68 -11.15 3.69 -24.98
C LEU A 68 -12.08 3.08 -26.06
N ASP A 69 -12.46 3.86 -27.06
CA ASP A 69 -13.29 3.42 -28.19
C ASP A 69 -12.61 2.34 -29.06
N GLY A 70 -11.28 2.29 -29.05
CA GLY A 70 -10.48 1.28 -29.73
C GLY A 70 -10.36 -0.04 -28.97
N VAL A 71 -10.81 -0.12 -27.71
CA VAL A 71 -10.68 -1.30 -26.86
C VAL A 71 -11.86 -2.24 -27.04
N ASN A 72 -11.57 -3.52 -27.26
CA ASN A 72 -12.62 -4.54 -27.28
C ASN A 72 -13.21 -4.71 -25.86
N LYS A 73 -14.54 -4.53 -25.72
CA LYS A 73 -15.25 -4.61 -24.42
C LYS A 73 -15.01 -5.93 -23.68
N GLN A 74 -14.65 -7.00 -24.38
CA GLN A 74 -14.36 -8.30 -23.81
C GLN A 74 -13.05 -8.27 -23.00
N GLN A 75 -12.13 -7.35 -23.32
CA GLN A 75 -10.90 -7.15 -22.58
C GLN A 75 -11.10 -6.36 -21.28
N PHE A 76 -12.25 -5.70 -21.09
CA PHE A 76 -12.58 -5.05 -19.81
C PHE A 76 -12.57 -6.05 -18.65
N TRP A 77 -12.90 -7.32 -18.92
CA TRP A 77 -12.85 -8.39 -17.91
C TRP A 77 -11.45 -8.63 -17.37
N GLU A 78 -10.39 -8.32 -18.12
CA GLU A 78 -9.02 -8.39 -17.63
C GLU A 78 -8.74 -7.36 -16.53
N VAL A 79 -9.39 -6.20 -16.59
CA VAL A 79 -9.35 -5.16 -15.55
C VAL A 79 -10.20 -5.59 -14.35
N VAL A 80 -11.41 -6.09 -14.62
CA VAL A 80 -12.34 -6.57 -13.57
C VAL A 80 -11.74 -7.70 -12.74
N ASP A 81 -11.09 -8.68 -13.38
CA ASP A 81 -10.51 -9.84 -12.70
C ASP A 81 -9.24 -9.47 -11.90
N ARG A 82 -8.58 -8.36 -12.23
CA ARG A 82 -7.44 -7.80 -11.47
C ARG A 82 -7.86 -6.85 -10.34
N CYS A 83 -9.11 -6.39 -10.34
CA CYS A 83 -9.66 -5.66 -9.22
C CYS A 83 -10.07 -6.62 -8.10
N TYR A 84 -9.52 -6.37 -6.92
CA TYR A 84 -9.76 -7.15 -5.72
C TYR A 84 -10.53 -6.41 -4.62
N LEU A 85 -11.27 -5.36 -4.98
CA LEU A 85 -12.21 -4.68 -4.08
C LEU A 85 -11.62 -4.15 -2.76
N CYS A 86 -10.33 -3.82 -2.72
CA CYS A 86 -9.70 -3.29 -1.50
C CYS A 86 -10.09 -1.85 -1.14
N ASP A 87 -10.88 -1.18 -1.98
CA ASP A 87 -11.38 0.20 -1.85
C ASP A 87 -10.36 1.34 -1.68
N MET A 88 -9.06 1.03 -1.70
CA MET A 88 -8.01 2.04 -1.49
C MET A 88 -8.02 3.15 -2.56
N CYS A 89 -8.40 2.83 -3.81
CA CYS A 89 -8.50 3.83 -4.88
C CYS A 89 -9.62 4.85 -4.60
N PHE A 90 -10.77 4.39 -4.10
CA PHE A 90 -11.87 5.24 -3.69
C PHE A 90 -11.48 6.07 -2.45
N MET A 91 -10.95 5.42 -1.42
CA MET A 91 -10.73 6.06 -0.12
C MET A 91 -9.56 7.05 -0.08
N THR A 92 -8.50 6.83 -0.87
CA THR A 92 -7.23 7.54 -0.65
C THR A 92 -6.58 8.18 -1.88
N LYS A 93 -7.02 7.86 -3.10
CA LYS A 93 -6.33 8.34 -4.32
C LYS A 93 -7.22 9.08 -5.30
N CYS A 94 -8.45 8.62 -5.53
CA CYS A 94 -9.31 9.18 -6.55
C CYS A 94 -9.85 10.55 -6.12
N PRO A 95 -9.58 11.64 -6.88
CA PRO A 95 -10.11 12.98 -6.58
C PRO A 95 -11.57 13.16 -7.04
N TYR A 96 -12.09 12.19 -7.78
CA TYR A 96 -13.37 12.23 -8.50
C TYR A 96 -14.46 11.38 -7.87
N VAL A 97 -14.24 10.94 -6.64
CA VAL A 97 -15.26 10.26 -5.85
C VAL A 97 -16.40 11.23 -5.50
N PRO A 98 -17.65 10.74 -5.35
CA PRO A 98 -18.74 11.54 -4.81
C PRO A 98 -18.34 12.29 -3.53
N PRO A 99 -18.70 13.57 -3.38
CA PRO A 99 -19.73 14.30 -4.13
C PRO A 99 -19.25 14.97 -5.43
N HIS A 100 -18.04 14.67 -5.92
CA HIS A 100 -17.60 15.16 -7.23
C HIS A 100 -18.58 14.75 -8.33
N GLU A 101 -18.81 15.63 -9.32
CA GLU A 101 -19.81 15.43 -10.38
C GLU A 101 -19.56 14.17 -11.23
N TRP A 102 -18.30 13.76 -11.36
CA TRP A 102 -17.93 12.52 -12.08
C TRP A 102 -18.25 11.24 -11.30
N ASN A 103 -18.55 11.33 -10.00
CA ASN A 103 -19.10 10.24 -9.20
C ASN A 103 -18.40 8.87 -9.42
N ILE A 104 -17.08 8.82 -9.26
CA ILE A 104 -16.30 7.60 -9.53
C ILE A 104 -16.26 6.68 -8.30
N ASP A 105 -16.89 5.51 -8.40
CA ASP A 105 -16.71 4.39 -7.45
C ASP A 105 -16.23 3.15 -8.20
N PHE A 106 -14.94 3.17 -8.56
CA PHE A 106 -14.30 2.10 -9.31
C PHE A 106 -14.50 0.72 -8.63
N PRO A 107 -14.27 0.54 -7.33
CA PRO A 107 -14.47 -0.76 -6.69
C PRO A 107 -15.91 -1.28 -6.78
N HIS A 108 -16.93 -0.46 -6.51
CA HIS A 108 -18.31 -0.92 -6.62
C HIS A 108 -18.74 -1.20 -8.05
N LEU A 109 -18.19 -0.48 -9.03
CA LEU A 109 -18.36 -0.83 -10.44
C LEU A 109 -17.75 -2.21 -10.76
N MET A 110 -16.57 -2.51 -10.23
CA MET A 110 -15.95 -3.84 -10.39
C MET A 110 -16.77 -4.93 -9.66
N LEU A 111 -17.33 -4.63 -8.49
CA LEU A 111 -18.26 -5.52 -7.80
C LEU A 111 -19.51 -5.80 -8.65
N ARG A 112 -20.11 -4.76 -9.25
CA ARG A 112 -21.24 -4.88 -10.19
C ARG A 112 -20.87 -5.77 -11.39
N ALA A 113 -19.71 -5.55 -11.99
CA ALA A 113 -19.23 -6.38 -13.09
C ALA A 113 -19.06 -7.85 -12.69
N LYS A 114 -18.44 -8.11 -11.53
CA LYS A 114 -18.31 -9.47 -10.97
C LYS A 114 -19.67 -10.10 -10.68
N ALA A 115 -20.63 -9.35 -10.16
CA ALA A 115 -21.98 -9.82 -9.89
C ALA A 115 -22.75 -10.18 -11.17
N VAL A 116 -22.59 -9.40 -12.24
CA VAL A 116 -23.13 -9.74 -13.58
C VAL A 116 -22.50 -11.02 -14.12
N LYS A 117 -21.16 -11.13 -14.04
CA LYS A 117 -20.44 -12.34 -14.45
C LYS A 117 -20.91 -13.57 -13.66
N TYR A 118 -21.04 -13.45 -12.34
CA TYR A 118 -21.53 -14.50 -11.47
C TYR A 118 -22.97 -14.90 -11.80
N ARG A 119 -23.88 -13.95 -12.05
CA ARG A 119 -25.27 -14.27 -12.42
C ARG A 119 -25.38 -15.04 -13.73
N ASN A 120 -24.52 -14.73 -14.69
CA ASN A 120 -24.56 -15.33 -16.02
C ASN A 120 -23.83 -16.67 -16.10
N GLN A 121 -22.74 -16.85 -15.35
CA GLN A 121 -21.83 -17.99 -15.51
C GLN A 121 -21.66 -18.81 -14.22
N GLY A 122 -22.03 -18.26 -13.07
CA GLY A 122 -21.67 -18.77 -11.74
C GLY A 122 -20.16 -18.69 -11.47
N ALA A 123 -19.75 -19.32 -10.37
CA ALA A 123 -18.32 -19.53 -10.07
C ALA A 123 -17.85 -20.93 -10.52
N GLY A 124 -16.59 -20.99 -10.96
CA GLY A 124 -15.87 -22.24 -11.19
C GLY A 124 -15.68 -23.04 -9.89
N PHE A 125 -15.30 -24.31 -10.02
CA PHE A 125 -15.13 -25.21 -8.88
C PHE A 125 -14.09 -24.68 -7.86
N ARG A 126 -12.94 -24.21 -8.35
CA ARG A 126 -11.89 -23.59 -7.52
C ARG A 126 -12.42 -22.42 -6.69
N ASP A 127 -13.13 -21.49 -7.33
CA ASP A 127 -13.62 -20.28 -6.65
C ASP A 127 -14.72 -20.61 -5.63
N LYS A 128 -15.58 -21.59 -5.94
CA LYS A 128 -16.55 -22.13 -4.98
C LYS A 128 -15.86 -22.76 -3.78
N LEU A 129 -14.77 -23.50 -4.00
CA LEU A 129 -13.98 -24.11 -2.92
C LEU A 129 -13.34 -23.04 -2.02
N LEU A 130 -12.60 -22.09 -2.61
CA LEU A 130 -11.86 -21.04 -1.89
C LEU A 130 -12.79 -20.07 -1.13
N SER A 131 -13.96 -19.76 -1.68
CA SER A 131 -14.94 -18.86 -1.04
C SER A 131 -15.82 -19.53 0.02
N SER A 132 -15.79 -20.86 0.13
CA SER A 132 -16.63 -21.62 1.08
C SER A 132 -15.88 -21.93 2.38
N THR A 133 -15.29 -20.89 2.98
CA THR A 133 -14.36 -20.98 4.11
C THR A 133 -14.93 -21.71 5.33
N ASP A 134 -16.19 -21.45 5.71
CA ASP A 134 -16.84 -22.12 6.84
C ASP A 134 -17.08 -23.63 6.57
N LEU A 135 -17.53 -23.99 5.37
CA LEU A 135 -17.70 -25.40 4.98
C LEU A 135 -16.35 -26.13 4.96
N MET A 136 -15.32 -25.52 4.35
CA MET A 136 -13.99 -26.09 4.30
C MET A 136 -13.39 -26.26 5.70
N GLY A 137 -13.53 -25.25 6.56
CA GLY A 137 -13.11 -25.32 7.95
C GLY A 137 -13.80 -26.46 8.72
N LYS A 138 -15.13 -26.62 8.57
CA LYS A 138 -15.88 -27.71 9.20
C LYS A 138 -15.38 -29.09 8.79
N LEU A 139 -15.04 -29.28 7.52
CA LEU A 139 -14.57 -30.56 6.99
C LEU A 139 -13.10 -30.82 7.33
N ALA A 140 -12.25 -29.80 7.19
CA ALA A 140 -10.81 -29.92 7.40
C ALA A 140 -10.41 -30.04 8.87
N THR A 141 -11.24 -29.56 9.81
CA THR A 141 -10.98 -29.66 11.27
C THR A 141 -11.61 -30.88 11.94
N ILE A 142 -12.08 -31.87 11.16
CA ILE A 142 -12.51 -33.16 11.72
C ILE A 142 -11.27 -33.85 12.34
N PRO A 143 -11.36 -34.43 13.56
CA PRO A 143 -10.25 -35.16 14.16
C PRO A 143 -9.65 -36.18 13.18
N VAL A 144 -8.32 -36.32 13.16
CA VAL A 144 -7.54 -37.12 12.19
C VAL A 144 -7.48 -36.54 10.76
N VAL A 145 -8.57 -35.94 10.26
CA VAL A 145 -8.57 -35.26 8.94
C VAL A 145 -7.64 -34.06 8.94
N VAL A 146 -7.64 -33.26 10.02
CA VAL A 146 -6.81 -32.04 10.13
C VAL A 146 -5.31 -32.29 9.94
N GLN A 147 -4.78 -33.36 10.54
CA GLN A 147 -3.37 -33.74 10.43
C GLN A 147 -3.04 -34.13 9.00
N THR A 148 -3.96 -34.85 8.34
CA THR A 148 -3.80 -35.28 6.95
C THR A 148 -3.83 -34.07 6.00
N VAL A 149 -4.79 -33.16 6.17
CA VAL A 149 -4.93 -31.95 5.35
C VAL A 149 -3.69 -31.06 5.47
N ASN A 150 -3.21 -30.81 6.70
CA ASN A 150 -2.01 -30.00 6.90
C ASN A 150 -0.75 -30.69 6.33
N ALA A 151 -0.59 -32.00 6.53
CA ALA A 151 0.53 -32.76 5.94
C ALA A 151 0.50 -32.72 4.40
N MET A 152 -0.68 -32.86 3.80
CA MET A 152 -0.87 -32.71 2.35
C MET A 152 -0.53 -31.30 1.87
N ASN A 153 -0.97 -30.26 2.58
CA ASN A 153 -0.67 -28.86 2.27
C ASN A 153 0.81 -28.51 2.42
N ASN A 154 1.57 -29.27 3.21
CA ASN A 154 3.00 -29.08 3.38
C ASN A 154 3.85 -30.01 2.49
N THR A 155 3.24 -30.87 1.66
CA THR A 155 3.95 -31.82 0.79
C THR A 155 4.12 -31.24 -0.63
N PRO A 156 5.36 -30.99 -1.12
CA PRO A 156 5.60 -30.34 -2.42
C PRO A 156 4.97 -31.07 -3.62
N ALA A 157 4.97 -32.41 -3.64
CA ALA A 157 4.36 -33.18 -4.71
C ALA A 157 2.84 -32.98 -4.77
N VAL A 158 2.17 -32.95 -3.62
CA VAL A 158 0.73 -32.70 -3.53
C VAL A 158 0.41 -31.26 -3.95
N ARG A 159 1.25 -30.30 -3.56
CA ARG A 159 1.13 -28.89 -3.98
C ARG A 159 1.22 -28.72 -5.48
N LYS A 160 2.13 -29.41 -6.16
CA LYS A 160 2.22 -29.39 -7.64
C LYS A 160 0.98 -29.97 -8.31
N ILE A 161 0.43 -31.05 -7.75
CA ILE A 161 -0.83 -31.64 -8.26
C ILE A 161 -2.00 -30.68 -8.06
N MET A 162 -2.09 -30.05 -6.89
CA MET A 162 -3.14 -29.08 -6.57
C MET A 162 -3.07 -27.84 -7.47
N ASP A 163 -1.86 -27.38 -7.79
CA ASP A 163 -1.65 -26.30 -8.76
C ASP A 163 -2.17 -26.71 -10.14
N SER A 164 -1.71 -27.85 -10.66
CA SER A 164 -2.10 -28.33 -11.99
C SER A 164 -3.60 -28.63 -12.12
N ALA A 165 -4.24 -29.12 -11.06
CA ALA A 165 -5.65 -29.54 -11.07
C ALA A 165 -6.63 -28.42 -10.68
N LEU A 166 -6.25 -27.57 -9.72
CA LEU A 166 -7.13 -26.57 -9.11
C LEU A 166 -6.61 -25.14 -9.28
N GLY A 167 -5.48 -24.89 -9.93
CA GLY A 167 -4.91 -23.55 -10.10
C GLY A 167 -4.65 -22.83 -8.78
N ILE A 168 -4.28 -23.59 -7.74
CA ILE A 168 -3.84 -23.09 -6.44
C ILE A 168 -2.33 -23.20 -6.40
N HIS A 169 -1.62 -22.08 -6.46
CA HIS A 169 -0.19 -22.05 -6.76
C HIS A 169 0.63 -22.92 -5.79
N ALA A 170 1.53 -23.75 -6.33
CA ALA A 170 2.26 -24.74 -5.55
C ALA A 170 3.12 -24.10 -4.45
N GLU A 171 3.71 -22.94 -4.72
CA GLU A 171 4.58 -22.22 -3.79
C GLU A 171 3.84 -21.31 -2.80
N ARG A 172 2.51 -21.16 -2.91
CA ARG A 172 1.76 -20.36 -1.93
C ARG A 172 1.72 -21.07 -0.58
N LYS A 173 2.20 -20.41 0.48
CA LYS A 173 2.01 -20.87 1.87
C LYS A 173 0.53 -20.73 2.24
N LEU A 174 -0.20 -21.84 2.29
CA LEU A 174 -1.59 -21.85 2.74
C LEU A 174 -1.68 -21.79 4.27
N PRO A 175 -2.77 -21.23 4.84
CA PRO A 175 -3.00 -21.31 6.27
C PRO A 175 -3.29 -22.76 6.67
N GLU A 176 -2.70 -23.19 7.77
CA GLU A 176 -2.99 -24.48 8.38
C GLU A 176 -4.33 -24.44 9.09
N TYR A 177 -4.97 -25.61 9.21
CA TYR A 177 -6.15 -25.77 10.04
C TYR A 177 -5.74 -26.18 11.46
N ALA A 178 -6.41 -25.61 12.46
CA ALA A 178 -6.18 -25.92 13.85
C ALA A 178 -6.89 -27.23 14.25
N ALA A 179 -6.20 -28.07 15.01
CA ALA A 179 -6.80 -29.28 15.58
C ALA A 179 -7.89 -28.93 16.60
N ASP A 180 -7.61 -27.94 17.44
CA ASP A 180 -8.56 -27.41 18.44
C ASP A 180 -9.19 -26.11 17.93
N LYS A 181 -10.48 -26.16 17.64
CA LYS A 181 -11.25 -24.99 17.21
C LYS A 181 -11.43 -23.98 18.34
N PHE A 182 -11.51 -22.70 18.02
CA PHE A 182 -11.70 -21.65 19.03
C PHE A 182 -13.03 -21.80 19.79
N ARG A 183 -14.18 -21.81 19.10
CA ARG A 183 -15.50 -21.66 19.76
C ARG A 183 -15.80 -22.74 20.81
N PRO A 184 -15.55 -24.04 20.57
CA PRO A 184 -15.79 -25.08 21.58
C PRO A 184 -14.83 -25.01 22.78
N ASN A 185 -13.65 -24.42 22.58
CA ASN A 185 -12.59 -24.34 23.60
C ASN A 185 -12.51 -22.96 24.27
N ALA A 186 -13.28 -21.99 23.81
CA ALA A 186 -13.33 -20.64 24.33
C ALA A 186 -13.99 -20.63 25.72
N LYS A 187 -13.39 -19.90 26.64
CA LYS A 187 -13.88 -19.71 28.01
C LYS A 187 -14.07 -18.22 28.28
N PRO A 188 -15.11 -17.58 27.72
CA PRO A 188 -15.41 -16.19 28.03
C PRO A 188 -15.80 -16.03 29.50
N ASN A 189 -15.48 -14.87 30.05
CA ASN A 189 -15.81 -14.52 31.43
C ASN A 189 -16.76 -13.31 31.43
N ASP A 190 -18.01 -13.54 31.82
CA ASP A 190 -19.07 -12.53 31.89
C ASP A 190 -19.36 -12.06 33.33
N SER A 191 -18.55 -12.50 34.30
CA SER A 191 -18.78 -12.24 35.72
C SER A 191 -18.32 -10.85 36.19
N PHE A 192 -17.53 -10.14 35.38
CA PHE A 192 -17.03 -8.81 35.73
C PHE A 192 -18.16 -7.76 35.74
N PRO A 193 -18.12 -6.76 36.65
CA PRO A 193 -19.06 -5.66 36.62
C PRO A 193 -18.98 -4.88 35.30
N VAL A 194 -20.14 -4.59 34.69
CA VAL A 194 -20.21 -3.79 33.47
C VAL A 194 -19.86 -2.33 33.78
N LYS A 195 -18.79 -1.82 33.18
CA LYS A 195 -18.34 -0.42 33.31
C LYS A 195 -18.38 0.29 31.95
N ASN A 196 -19.48 0.98 31.64
CA ASN A 196 -19.61 1.74 30.40
C ASN A 196 -18.63 2.93 30.36
N GLY A 197 -18.07 3.20 29.19
CA GLY A 197 -17.31 4.42 28.92
C GLY A 197 -18.18 5.50 28.26
N ALA A 198 -17.64 6.70 28.08
CA ALA A 198 -18.30 7.76 27.33
C ALA A 198 -18.39 7.43 25.82
N ARG A 199 -17.45 6.62 25.32
CA ARG A 199 -17.31 6.28 23.90
C ARG A 199 -17.61 4.82 23.59
N THR A 200 -17.69 3.96 24.61
CA THR A 200 -17.74 2.50 24.42
C THR A 200 -18.69 1.81 25.39
N PRO A 201 -19.42 0.78 24.93
CA PRO A 201 -20.09 -0.15 25.82
C PRO A 201 -19.11 -0.85 26.76
N GLY A 202 -19.54 -1.13 27.99
CA GLY A 202 -18.72 -1.73 29.04
C GLY A 202 -18.65 -3.26 29.01
N LYS A 203 -19.23 -3.90 28.00
CA LYS A 203 -19.26 -5.36 27.81
C LYS A 203 -19.09 -5.72 26.34
N ALA A 204 -18.47 -6.85 26.07
CA ALA A 204 -18.04 -7.24 24.72
C ALA A 204 -18.62 -8.60 24.29
N ALA A 205 -18.98 -8.72 23.01
CA ALA A 205 -19.38 -9.96 22.39
C ALA A 205 -18.40 -10.28 21.26
N ILE A 206 -17.88 -11.50 21.20
CA ILE A 206 -16.90 -11.89 20.19
C ILE A 206 -17.61 -12.62 19.04
N TYR A 207 -17.56 -12.02 17.86
CA TYR A 207 -17.82 -12.70 16.59
C TYR A 207 -16.52 -13.35 16.14
N ALA A 208 -16.42 -14.67 16.30
CA ALA A 208 -15.14 -15.34 16.19
C ALA A 208 -14.63 -15.38 14.76
N THR A 209 -15.50 -15.33 13.75
CA THR A 209 -15.17 -15.52 12.33
C THR A 209 -14.78 -16.96 11.98
N CYS A 210 -14.85 -17.31 10.70
CA CYS A 210 -14.39 -18.61 10.22
C CYS A 210 -12.88 -18.80 10.42
N TYR A 211 -12.07 -17.76 10.19
CA TYR A 211 -10.62 -17.89 10.18
C TYR A 211 -10.05 -18.14 11.58
N ILE A 212 -10.47 -17.38 12.60
CA ILE A 212 -10.03 -17.65 13.98
C ILE A 212 -10.58 -18.99 14.45
N ASN A 213 -11.81 -19.35 14.08
CA ASN A 213 -12.36 -20.62 14.55
C ASN A 213 -11.63 -21.85 14.00
N TYR A 214 -11.18 -21.83 12.74
CA TYR A 214 -10.63 -23.00 12.06
C TYR A 214 -9.14 -22.96 11.77
N ASN A 215 -8.50 -21.78 11.69
CA ASN A 215 -7.09 -21.65 11.29
C ASN A 215 -6.22 -21.11 12.42
N GLU A 216 -6.59 -19.97 13.02
CA GLU A 216 -5.77 -19.30 14.04
C GLU A 216 -6.56 -19.01 15.34
N PRO A 217 -6.98 -20.05 16.08
CA PRO A 217 -7.79 -19.92 17.30
C PRO A 217 -7.08 -19.16 18.43
N GLY A 218 -5.74 -19.13 18.43
CA GLY A 218 -4.94 -18.37 19.38
C GLY A 218 -5.35 -16.90 19.45
N ILE A 219 -5.68 -16.28 18.30
CA ILE A 219 -6.11 -14.87 18.22
C ILE A 219 -7.36 -14.62 19.09
N GLY A 220 -8.34 -15.53 19.03
CA GLY A 220 -9.57 -15.41 19.82
C GLY A 220 -9.32 -15.63 21.31
N HIS A 221 -8.42 -16.56 21.66
CA HIS A 221 -8.03 -16.80 23.05
C HIS A 221 -7.27 -15.60 23.63
N ASP A 222 -6.42 -14.95 22.84
CA ASP A 222 -5.70 -13.76 23.26
C ASP A 222 -6.65 -12.57 23.46
N LEU A 223 -7.64 -12.40 22.58
CA LEU A 223 -8.69 -11.40 22.78
C LEU A 223 -9.44 -11.63 24.10
N LEU A 224 -9.86 -12.87 24.38
CA LEU A 224 -10.53 -13.19 25.65
C LEU A 224 -9.66 -12.87 26.86
N LYS A 225 -8.36 -13.16 26.79
CA LYS A 225 -7.42 -12.87 27.88
C LYS A 225 -7.16 -11.38 28.08
N ILE A 226 -7.12 -10.61 26.99
CA ILE A 226 -7.03 -9.14 27.06
C ILE A 226 -8.29 -8.56 27.71
N LEU A 227 -9.49 -9.02 27.32
CA LEU A 227 -10.75 -8.58 27.91
C LEU A 227 -10.83 -8.94 29.39
N GLU A 228 -10.42 -10.16 29.76
CA GLU A 228 -10.36 -10.63 31.14
C GLU A 228 -9.39 -9.79 31.99
N HIS A 229 -8.17 -9.52 31.48
CA HIS A 229 -7.20 -8.64 32.15
C HIS A 229 -7.79 -7.27 32.44
N ASN A 230 -8.52 -6.71 31.47
CA ASN A 230 -9.19 -5.42 31.56
C ASN A 230 -10.54 -5.45 32.31
N GLU A 231 -10.93 -6.58 32.91
CA GLU A 231 -12.21 -6.77 33.62
C GLU A 231 -13.43 -6.43 32.76
N ILE A 232 -13.36 -6.71 31.46
CA ILE A 232 -14.47 -6.47 30.53
C ILE A 232 -15.27 -7.76 30.41
N PRO A 233 -16.53 -7.80 30.90
CA PRO A 233 -17.37 -8.98 30.76
C PRO A 233 -17.59 -9.29 29.29
N ALA A 234 -17.23 -10.52 28.90
CA ALA A 234 -17.22 -10.97 27.53
C ALA A 234 -18.10 -12.21 27.34
N ARG A 235 -18.68 -12.36 26.16
CA ARG A 235 -19.32 -13.61 25.72
C ARG A 235 -19.06 -13.87 24.24
N LEU A 236 -19.33 -15.08 23.78
CA LEU A 236 -19.34 -15.37 22.34
C LEU A 236 -20.72 -15.07 21.73
N VAL A 237 -20.74 -14.72 20.45
CA VAL A 237 -21.97 -14.79 19.66
C VAL A 237 -22.47 -16.24 19.67
N GLU A 238 -23.74 -16.47 20.00
CA GLU A 238 -24.31 -17.81 20.20
C GLU A 238 -24.16 -18.71 18.96
N LYS A 239 -24.50 -18.16 17.79
CA LYS A 239 -24.38 -18.81 16.49
C LYS A 239 -23.85 -17.82 15.48
N GLU A 240 -22.96 -18.28 14.63
CA GLU A 240 -22.40 -17.50 13.54
C GLU A 240 -22.08 -18.39 12.35
N ALA A 241 -22.17 -17.80 11.17
CA ALA A 241 -21.65 -18.29 9.89
C ALA A 241 -20.55 -17.33 9.40
N CYS A 242 -19.94 -17.62 8.25
CA CYS A 242 -19.01 -16.68 7.60
C CYS A 242 -19.66 -15.31 7.37
N CYS A 243 -18.88 -14.22 7.44
CA CYS A 243 -19.37 -12.85 7.26
C CYS A 243 -19.87 -12.58 5.84
N GLY A 244 -19.39 -13.34 4.85
CA GLY A 244 -19.75 -13.21 3.44
C GLY A 244 -18.74 -12.49 2.57
N MET A 245 -17.64 -11.96 3.11
CA MET A 245 -16.63 -11.23 2.31
C MET A 245 -16.12 -12.03 1.10
N PRO A 246 -15.73 -13.31 1.21
CA PRO A 246 -15.29 -14.07 0.02
C PRO A 246 -16.39 -14.31 -1.01
N LYS A 247 -17.67 -14.20 -0.64
CA LYS A 247 -18.81 -14.27 -1.57
C LYS A 247 -19.04 -12.92 -2.25
N LEU A 248 -18.89 -11.83 -1.51
CA LEU A 248 -18.92 -10.47 -2.03
C LEU A 248 -17.83 -10.28 -3.11
N GLU A 249 -16.59 -10.67 -2.81
CA GLU A 249 -15.44 -10.60 -3.73
C GLU A 249 -15.64 -11.40 -5.03
N LEU A 250 -16.47 -12.45 -5.01
CA LEU A 250 -16.85 -13.21 -6.20
C LEU A 250 -18.05 -12.62 -6.96
N GLY A 251 -18.77 -11.65 -6.40
CA GLY A 251 -20.03 -11.15 -6.93
C GLY A 251 -21.25 -12.04 -6.60
N ASP A 252 -21.13 -13.00 -5.68
CA ASP A 252 -22.25 -13.85 -5.22
C ASP A 252 -23.10 -13.15 -4.15
N LEU A 253 -23.80 -12.09 -4.58
CA LEU A 253 -24.56 -11.21 -3.68
C LEU A 253 -25.75 -11.94 -3.01
N GLN A 254 -26.27 -12.99 -3.64
CA GLN A 254 -27.33 -13.82 -3.05
C GLN A 254 -26.81 -14.66 -1.88
N ALA A 255 -25.61 -15.24 -2.00
CA ALA A 255 -24.98 -15.93 -0.87
C ALA A 255 -24.61 -14.95 0.26
N VAL A 256 -24.22 -13.71 -0.08
CA VAL A 256 -24.03 -12.64 0.91
C VAL A 256 -25.33 -12.38 1.69
N GLU A 257 -26.46 -12.17 0.99
CA GLU A 257 -27.76 -11.97 1.64
C GLU A 257 -28.14 -13.17 2.54
N LYS A 258 -27.91 -14.40 2.07
CA LYS A 258 -28.17 -15.60 2.87
C LYS A 258 -27.35 -15.63 4.16
N LEU A 259 -26.03 -15.39 4.07
CA LEU A 259 -25.13 -15.37 5.23
C LEU A 259 -25.46 -14.22 6.18
N LYS A 260 -25.83 -13.05 5.64
CA LYS A 260 -26.37 -11.92 6.42
C LYS A 260 -27.59 -12.38 7.22
N ASN A 261 -28.56 -13.04 6.58
CA ASN A 261 -29.79 -13.47 7.23
C ASN A 261 -29.57 -14.55 8.31
N GLU A 262 -28.51 -15.35 8.19
CA GLU A 262 -28.09 -16.29 9.23
C GLU A 262 -27.44 -15.57 10.43
N ASN A 263 -26.62 -14.53 10.20
CA ASN A 263 -25.84 -13.86 11.25
C ASN A 263 -26.59 -12.73 11.97
N ILE A 264 -27.27 -11.84 11.23
CA ILE A 264 -27.84 -10.59 11.77
C ILE A 264 -28.78 -10.81 12.95
N PRO A 265 -29.68 -11.81 13.00
CA PRO A 265 -30.55 -12.01 14.16
C PRO A 265 -29.79 -12.21 15.47
N HIS A 266 -28.66 -12.94 15.43
CA HIS A 266 -27.83 -13.20 16.61
C HIS A 266 -27.00 -11.99 17.02
N LEU A 267 -26.49 -11.24 16.03
CA LEU A 267 -25.74 -10.01 16.26
C LEU A 267 -26.63 -8.87 16.75
N LEU A 268 -27.83 -8.73 16.20
CA LEU A 268 -28.81 -7.72 16.59
C LEU A 268 -29.18 -7.86 18.06
N LYS A 269 -29.41 -9.09 18.53
CA LYS A 269 -29.69 -9.36 19.95
C LYS A 269 -28.57 -8.83 20.85
N LEU A 270 -27.30 -9.02 20.47
CA LEU A 270 -26.14 -8.50 21.22
C LEU A 270 -26.10 -6.97 21.18
N ALA A 271 -26.34 -6.37 20.02
CA ALA A 271 -26.36 -4.91 19.85
C ALA A 271 -27.46 -4.27 20.73
N GLN A 272 -28.68 -4.83 20.71
CA GLN A 272 -29.81 -4.37 21.53
C GLN A 272 -29.56 -4.54 23.03
N GLU A 273 -28.83 -5.59 23.42
CA GLU A 273 -28.39 -5.79 24.80
C GLU A 273 -27.23 -4.86 25.21
N GLY A 274 -26.72 -4.02 24.31
CA GLY A 274 -25.67 -3.03 24.59
C GLY A 274 -24.26 -3.63 24.66
N TYR A 275 -23.98 -4.66 23.86
CA TYR A 275 -22.62 -5.19 23.69
C TYR A 275 -21.86 -4.42 22.60
N ALA A 276 -20.57 -4.18 22.82
CA ALA A 276 -19.64 -3.96 21.73
C ALA A 276 -19.35 -5.31 21.06
N ILE A 277 -19.65 -5.46 19.78
CA ILE A 277 -19.39 -6.68 19.03
C ILE A 277 -18.00 -6.56 18.41
N LEU A 278 -17.08 -7.43 18.82
CA LEU A 278 -15.68 -7.41 18.39
C LEU A 278 -15.44 -8.50 17.35
N SER A 279 -14.78 -8.14 16.25
CA SER A 279 -14.23 -9.09 15.27
C SER A 279 -12.76 -8.80 14.99
N ALA A 280 -11.89 -9.75 15.30
CA ALA A 280 -10.44 -9.58 15.15
C ALA A 280 -9.91 -9.87 13.73
N ILE A 281 -10.79 -9.97 12.73
CA ILE A 281 -10.41 -10.09 11.33
C ILE A 281 -10.93 -8.85 10.58
N PRO A 282 -10.04 -7.97 10.06
CA PRO A 282 -10.45 -6.69 9.47
C PRO A 282 -11.49 -6.78 8.36
N SER A 283 -11.44 -7.83 7.52
CA SER A 283 -12.45 -8.03 6.48
C SER A 283 -13.84 -8.31 7.04
N CYS A 284 -13.94 -9.03 8.16
CA CYS A 284 -15.21 -9.32 8.81
C CYS A 284 -15.76 -8.05 9.46
N THR A 285 -14.91 -7.25 10.09
CA THR A 285 -15.29 -5.94 10.66
C THR A 285 -15.78 -5.00 9.56
N LEU A 286 -15.04 -4.87 8.45
CA LEU A 286 -15.43 -4.06 7.29
C LEU A 286 -16.78 -4.51 6.72
N MET A 287 -16.99 -5.82 6.58
CA MET A 287 -18.23 -6.39 6.06
C MET A 287 -19.46 -5.91 6.83
N TYR A 288 -19.42 -5.95 8.17
CA TYR A 288 -20.54 -5.52 9.00
C TYR A 288 -20.63 -4.01 9.17
N LYS A 289 -19.49 -3.28 9.24
CA LYS A 289 -19.48 -1.83 9.43
C LYS A 289 -19.82 -1.04 8.17
N GLN A 290 -19.54 -1.57 6.98
CA GLN A 290 -19.68 -0.81 5.72
C GLN A 290 -20.39 -1.60 4.61
N GLU A 291 -19.91 -2.78 4.22
CA GLU A 291 -20.42 -3.48 3.02
C GLU A 291 -21.90 -3.86 3.14
N LEU A 292 -22.29 -4.52 4.24
CA LEU A 292 -23.69 -4.88 4.47
C LEU A 292 -24.59 -3.65 4.61
N PRO A 293 -24.23 -2.60 5.37
CA PRO A 293 -24.98 -1.34 5.35
C PRO A 293 -25.17 -0.73 3.96
N LEU A 294 -24.18 -0.83 3.07
CA LEU A 294 -24.28 -0.33 1.70
C LEU A 294 -25.18 -1.22 0.82
N MET A 295 -25.20 -2.53 1.04
CA MET A 295 -26.10 -3.46 0.35
C MET A 295 -27.55 -3.45 0.88
N PHE A 296 -27.74 -3.06 2.14
CA PHE A 296 -29.02 -3.09 2.86
C PHE A 296 -29.23 -1.78 3.65
N PRO A 297 -29.28 -0.62 2.97
CA PRO A 297 -29.33 0.68 3.64
C PRO A 297 -30.59 0.87 4.50
N ASP A 298 -31.71 0.28 4.08
CA ASP A 298 -33.01 0.41 4.74
C ASP A 298 -33.29 -0.69 5.78
N ASP A 299 -32.32 -1.56 6.06
CA ASP A 299 -32.47 -2.62 7.07
C ASP A 299 -31.94 -2.15 8.43
N ASP A 300 -32.85 -1.70 9.30
CA ASP A 300 -32.54 -1.21 10.64
C ASP A 300 -31.71 -2.20 11.48
N ALA A 301 -31.90 -3.52 11.28
CA ALA A 301 -31.13 -4.51 12.00
C ALA A 301 -29.66 -4.55 11.55
N VAL A 302 -29.41 -4.37 10.24
CA VAL A 302 -28.06 -4.23 9.70
C VAL A 302 -27.40 -2.97 10.24
N GLN A 303 -28.12 -1.84 10.24
CA GLN A 303 -27.59 -0.56 10.74
C GLN A 303 -27.26 -0.64 12.25
N ALA A 304 -28.13 -1.26 13.04
CA ALA A 304 -27.90 -1.45 14.47
C ALA A 304 -26.67 -2.34 14.75
N VAL A 305 -26.48 -3.41 13.98
CA VAL A 305 -25.29 -4.28 14.10
C VAL A 305 -24.03 -3.53 13.69
N ALA A 306 -24.07 -2.75 12.60
CA ALA A 306 -22.95 -1.95 12.15
C ALA A 306 -22.49 -0.93 13.21
N ALA A 307 -23.44 -0.25 13.86
CA ALA A 307 -23.17 0.69 14.93
C ALA A 307 -22.58 0.04 16.20
N ALA A 308 -22.86 -1.24 16.43
CA ALA A 308 -22.33 -2.00 17.55
C ALA A 308 -21.03 -2.77 17.22
N MET A 309 -20.56 -2.76 15.97
CA MET A 309 -19.40 -3.51 15.52
C MET A 309 -18.11 -2.71 15.63
N PHE A 310 -17.08 -3.31 16.24
CA PHE A 310 -15.78 -2.70 16.46
C PHE A 310 -14.65 -3.62 15.99
N ASP A 311 -13.60 -2.99 15.48
CA ASP A 311 -12.27 -3.60 15.52
C ASP A 311 -11.77 -3.65 16.98
N PRO A 312 -11.06 -4.71 17.42
CA PRO A 312 -10.59 -4.82 18.80
C PRO A 312 -9.74 -3.63 19.24
N PHE A 313 -8.83 -3.14 18.39
CA PHE A 313 -7.95 -2.03 18.76
C PHE A 313 -8.66 -0.68 18.67
N GLU A 314 -9.65 -0.52 17.79
CA GLU A 314 -10.58 0.61 17.84
C GLU A 314 -11.28 0.68 19.21
N TYR A 315 -11.85 -0.44 19.67
CA TYR A 315 -12.50 -0.53 20.98
C TYR A 315 -11.52 -0.21 22.13
N LEU A 316 -10.33 -0.82 22.14
CA LEU A 316 -9.33 -0.61 23.20
C LEU A 316 -8.80 0.83 23.26
N VAL A 317 -8.58 1.49 22.11
CA VAL A 317 -8.19 2.90 22.09
C VAL A 317 -9.29 3.79 22.68
N LEU A 318 -10.55 3.55 22.32
CA LEU A 318 -11.67 4.34 22.86
C LEU A 318 -11.84 4.09 24.37
N ARG A 319 -11.62 2.86 24.84
CA ARG A 319 -11.56 2.54 26.28
C ARG A 319 -10.43 3.28 26.99
N ASN A 320 -9.27 3.38 26.37
CA ASN A 320 -8.13 4.13 26.92
C ASN A 320 -8.45 5.63 27.02
N GLN A 321 -9.11 6.21 26.01
CA GLN A 321 -9.56 7.60 26.03
C GLN A 321 -10.60 7.89 27.12
N ASP A 322 -11.31 6.86 27.57
CA ASP A 322 -12.24 6.94 28.69
C ASP A 322 -11.54 6.65 30.05
N ASN A 323 -10.22 6.44 30.07
CA ASN A 323 -9.42 5.99 31.22
C ASN A 323 -9.88 4.64 31.80
N LEU A 324 -10.38 3.76 30.95
CA LEU A 324 -10.93 2.44 31.33
C LEU A 324 -10.10 1.25 30.79
N LEU A 325 -8.98 1.53 30.13
CA LEU A 325 -8.00 0.51 29.74
C LEU A 325 -6.91 0.44 30.80
N LYS A 326 -6.54 -0.77 31.24
CA LYS A 326 -5.37 -0.97 32.09
C LYS A 326 -4.11 -0.87 31.24
N THR A 327 -3.15 -0.06 31.67
CA THR A 327 -1.84 0.11 31.00
C THR A 327 -0.70 -0.41 31.88
N ASP A 328 -0.98 -1.42 32.70
CA ASP A 328 -0.07 -2.00 33.68
C ASP A 328 0.86 -3.06 33.08
N PHE A 329 1.39 -2.77 31.89
CA PHE A 329 2.26 -3.65 31.11
C PHE A 329 3.47 -4.12 31.93
N LYS A 330 3.78 -5.42 31.81
CA LYS A 330 4.85 -6.13 32.55
C LYS A 330 6.03 -6.50 31.67
N GLN A 331 5.84 -6.60 30.36
CA GLN A 331 6.88 -7.00 29.42
C GLN A 331 6.96 -6.01 28.25
N PRO A 332 8.17 -5.54 27.90
CA PRO A 332 8.38 -4.79 26.66
C PRO A 332 8.27 -5.73 25.45
N LEU A 333 8.07 -5.16 24.27
CA LEU A 333 8.04 -5.91 23.01
C LEU A 333 9.27 -5.67 22.12
N GLY A 334 10.19 -4.76 22.48
CA GLY A 334 11.30 -4.42 21.61
C GLY A 334 10.82 -3.81 20.29
N ASN A 335 11.35 -4.29 19.17
CA ASN A 335 11.07 -3.78 17.83
C ASN A 335 9.97 -4.59 17.14
N VAL A 336 8.83 -3.96 16.85
CA VAL A 336 7.72 -4.57 16.12
C VAL A 336 7.59 -3.94 14.74
N ALA A 337 7.81 -4.73 13.68
CA ALA A 337 7.37 -4.39 12.34
C ALA A 337 5.88 -4.68 12.21
N TYR A 338 5.05 -3.65 12.06
CA TYR A 338 3.59 -3.75 12.06
C TYR A 338 3.00 -3.25 10.74
N HIS A 339 2.28 -4.13 10.04
CA HIS A 339 1.59 -3.82 8.80
C HIS A 339 0.09 -3.53 9.03
N ILE A 340 -0.39 -2.41 8.48
CA ILE A 340 -1.81 -2.05 8.50
C ILE A 340 -2.52 -2.56 7.23
N PRO A 341 -3.41 -3.58 7.33
CA PRO A 341 -4.10 -4.14 6.17
C PRO A 341 -5.14 -3.21 5.55
N CYS A 342 -5.36 -3.35 4.24
CA CYS A 342 -6.30 -2.52 3.47
C CYS A 342 -7.70 -2.45 4.09
N HIS A 343 -8.28 -3.60 4.47
CA HIS A 343 -9.63 -3.62 5.07
C HIS A 343 -9.73 -2.93 6.44
N GLN A 344 -8.62 -2.68 7.14
CA GLN A 344 -8.62 -1.82 8.34
C GLN A 344 -8.50 -0.34 7.94
N ARG A 345 -7.69 -0.03 6.90
CA ARG A 345 -7.50 1.34 6.39
C ARG A 345 -8.79 1.93 5.81
N VAL A 346 -9.56 1.13 5.07
CA VAL A 346 -10.85 1.54 4.47
C VAL A 346 -11.88 1.90 5.53
N GLN A 347 -11.80 1.29 6.71
CA GLN A 347 -12.66 1.63 7.84
C GLN A 347 -12.41 3.06 8.38
N ASN A 348 -11.32 3.71 7.95
CA ASN A 348 -10.93 5.06 8.34
C ASN A 348 -10.86 5.27 9.86
N VAL A 349 -10.49 4.21 10.59
CA VAL A 349 -10.34 4.25 12.06
C VAL A 349 -8.97 4.76 12.48
N GLY A 350 -8.04 5.00 11.56
CA GLY A 350 -6.66 5.41 11.86
C GLY A 350 -5.78 4.26 12.34
N LYS A 351 -4.63 4.56 12.96
CA LYS A 351 -3.58 3.58 13.30
C LYS A 351 -3.77 3.00 14.72
N LYS A 352 -4.97 2.52 15.03
CA LYS A 352 -5.38 2.20 16.41
C LYS A 352 -4.56 1.09 17.07
N THR A 353 -4.18 0.07 16.30
CA THR A 353 -3.30 -0.99 16.79
C THR A 353 -1.94 -0.45 17.20
N ARG A 354 -1.29 0.36 16.34
CA ARG A 354 -0.05 1.06 16.67
C ARG A 354 -0.21 1.91 17.92
N ASP A 355 -1.29 2.71 18.00
CA ASP A 355 -1.52 3.62 19.13
C ASP A 355 -1.56 2.89 20.48
N ILE A 356 -2.14 1.67 20.53
CA ILE A 356 -2.13 0.84 21.75
C ILE A 356 -0.77 0.21 22.02
N LEU A 357 -0.15 -0.40 21.00
CA LEU A 357 1.14 -1.07 21.20
C LEU A 357 2.24 -0.07 21.60
N GLN A 358 2.16 1.19 21.16
CA GLN A 358 3.10 2.25 21.53
C GLN A 358 2.97 2.69 23.00
N LEU A 359 1.90 2.32 23.71
CA LEU A 359 1.77 2.56 25.16
C LEU A 359 2.65 1.62 25.98
N ILE A 360 3.12 0.52 25.38
CA ILE A 360 3.95 -0.48 26.05
C ILE A 360 5.37 0.11 26.21
N PRO A 361 5.95 0.14 27.42
CA PRO A 361 7.31 0.62 27.62
C PRO A 361 8.33 -0.14 26.78
N ASP A 362 9.43 0.54 26.44
CA ASP A 362 10.58 -0.01 25.69
C ASP A 362 10.15 -0.79 24.43
N THR A 363 9.20 -0.22 23.69
CA THR A 363 8.62 -0.80 22.48
C THR A 363 8.62 0.21 21.33
N THR A 364 9.19 -0.19 20.20
CA THR A 364 9.22 0.60 18.95
C THR A 364 8.32 -0.06 17.91
N ILE A 365 7.39 0.70 17.32
CA ILE A 365 6.46 0.19 16.30
C ILE A 365 6.79 0.79 14.92
N ASN A 366 7.42 -0.02 14.06
CA ASN A 366 7.70 0.33 12.67
C ASN A 366 6.47 0.04 11.82
N THR A 367 5.72 1.07 11.44
CA THR A 367 4.42 0.92 10.79
C THR A 367 4.53 0.94 9.27
N VAL A 368 4.02 -0.10 8.58
CA VAL A 368 4.00 -0.22 7.12
C VAL A 368 2.57 -0.18 6.57
N GLU A 369 2.29 0.76 5.66
CA GLU A 369 0.95 1.05 5.14
C GLU A 369 0.81 0.91 3.62
N ARG A 370 1.05 -0.30 3.12
CA ARG A 370 0.91 -0.60 1.69
C ARG A 370 0.28 -1.97 1.48
N CYS A 371 -0.31 -2.20 0.31
CA CYS A 371 -0.92 -3.49 -0.01
C CYS A 371 0.12 -4.62 0.12
N SER A 372 -0.21 -5.66 0.88
CA SER A 372 0.64 -6.84 1.01
C SER A 372 0.69 -7.68 -0.26
N GLY A 373 -0.26 -7.48 -1.19
CA GLY A 373 -0.41 -8.25 -2.43
C GLY A 373 -1.22 -9.54 -2.28
N HIS A 374 -1.60 -9.95 -1.06
CA HIS A 374 -2.22 -11.26 -0.82
C HIS A 374 -3.65 -11.39 -1.36
N ASP A 375 -4.52 -10.46 -0.98
CA ASP A 375 -5.93 -10.42 -1.35
C ASP A 375 -6.71 -11.74 -1.21
N GLY A 376 -6.70 -12.35 -0.01
CA GLY A 376 -7.53 -13.49 0.38
C GLY A 376 -7.43 -14.73 -0.53
N THR A 377 -8.17 -14.72 -1.64
CA THR A 377 -8.20 -15.80 -2.63
C THR A 377 -7.44 -15.47 -3.92
N TRP A 378 -7.27 -14.21 -4.29
CA TRP A 378 -6.66 -13.80 -5.56
C TRP A 378 -5.18 -14.19 -5.62
N GLY A 379 -4.38 -13.81 -4.62
CA GLY A 379 -2.96 -14.15 -4.58
C GLY A 379 -2.67 -15.64 -4.34
N VAL A 380 -3.69 -16.46 -4.09
CA VAL A 380 -3.56 -17.93 -3.99
C VAL A 380 -3.59 -18.60 -5.38
N LYS A 381 -4.19 -17.93 -6.37
CA LYS A 381 -4.37 -18.45 -7.72
C LYS A 381 -3.06 -18.40 -8.51
N SER A 382 -2.81 -19.43 -9.31
CA SER A 382 -1.55 -19.58 -10.05
C SER A 382 -1.28 -18.41 -10.99
N GLU A 383 -2.32 -17.93 -11.69
CA GLU A 383 -2.25 -16.80 -12.61
C GLU A 383 -1.94 -15.45 -11.94
N HIS A 384 -2.02 -15.35 -10.61
CA HIS A 384 -1.83 -14.11 -9.86
C HIS A 384 -0.72 -14.20 -8.81
N PHE A 385 -0.11 -15.37 -8.62
CA PHE A 385 0.93 -15.57 -7.62
C PHE A 385 2.13 -14.64 -7.86
N ALA A 386 2.65 -14.57 -9.08
CA ALA A 386 3.78 -13.68 -9.39
C ALA A 386 3.44 -12.20 -9.14
N ASP A 387 2.26 -11.76 -9.57
CA ASP A 387 1.80 -10.39 -9.35
C ASP A 387 1.65 -10.08 -7.85
N SER A 388 1.08 -10.99 -7.05
CA SER A 388 0.94 -10.80 -5.60
C SER A 388 2.30 -10.62 -4.90
N MET A 389 3.30 -11.44 -5.28
CA MET A 389 4.67 -11.31 -4.73
C MET A 389 5.32 -10.00 -5.18
N LYS A 390 5.09 -9.56 -6.42
CA LYS A 390 5.59 -8.29 -6.95
C LYS A 390 4.97 -7.09 -6.22
N ILE A 391 3.65 -7.10 -6.00
CA ILE A 391 2.93 -6.04 -5.27
C ILE A 391 3.42 -5.95 -3.82
N GLY A 392 3.61 -7.10 -3.16
CA GLY A 392 4.03 -7.16 -1.76
C GLY A 392 5.51 -6.86 -1.51
N ARG A 393 6.37 -6.91 -2.53
CA ARG A 393 7.84 -6.73 -2.39
C ARG A 393 8.25 -5.49 -1.58
N PRO A 394 7.68 -4.29 -1.78
CA PRO A 394 8.03 -3.12 -0.95
C PRO A 394 7.65 -3.33 0.52
N VAL A 395 6.52 -3.97 0.80
CA VAL A 395 6.09 -4.31 2.17
C VAL A 395 7.06 -5.31 2.79
N PHE A 396 7.46 -6.35 2.06
CA PHE A 396 8.40 -7.35 2.57
C PHE A 396 9.74 -6.71 2.96
N LYS A 397 10.28 -5.85 2.09
CA LYS A 397 11.53 -5.11 2.35
C LYS A 397 11.41 -4.23 3.59
N GLN A 398 10.33 -3.44 3.70
CA GLN A 398 10.12 -2.53 4.84
C GLN A 398 9.89 -3.31 6.15
N MET A 399 9.12 -4.39 6.11
CA MET A 399 8.81 -5.22 7.29
C MET A 399 10.01 -6.07 7.76
N ALA A 400 11.00 -6.30 6.90
CA ALA A 400 12.26 -6.94 7.26
C ALA A 400 13.35 -5.96 7.71
N ALA A 401 13.14 -4.65 7.48
CA ALA A 401 14.10 -3.63 7.86
C ALA A 401 14.19 -3.48 9.39
N SER A 402 15.34 -3.02 9.87
CA SER A 402 15.58 -2.68 11.27
C SER A 402 15.54 -3.85 12.26
N ASP A 403 15.86 -5.07 11.79
CA ASP A 403 15.99 -6.32 12.59
C ASP A 403 14.89 -6.47 13.66
N PRO A 404 13.61 -6.59 13.26
CA PRO A 404 12.51 -6.59 14.21
C PRO A 404 12.46 -7.89 15.02
N ASP A 405 12.04 -7.80 16.28
CA ASP A 405 11.71 -8.95 17.10
C ASP A 405 10.43 -9.64 16.62
N TYR A 406 9.47 -8.84 16.11
CA TYR A 406 8.16 -9.31 15.70
C TYR A 406 7.71 -8.75 14.34
N ILE A 407 7.09 -9.61 13.55
CA ILE A 407 6.33 -9.24 12.34
C ILE A 407 4.85 -9.37 12.66
N SER A 408 4.08 -8.30 12.50
CA SER A 408 2.68 -8.25 12.93
C SER A 408 1.75 -7.58 11.92
N SER A 409 0.48 -8.00 11.92
CA SER A 409 -0.60 -7.40 11.11
C SER A 409 -1.94 -7.89 11.65
N ASP A 410 -2.95 -7.00 11.72
CA ASP A 410 -4.32 -7.37 12.12
C ASP A 410 -4.97 -8.35 11.12
N CYS A 411 -4.46 -8.41 9.89
CA CYS A 411 -4.82 -9.46 8.95
C CYS A 411 -3.79 -10.59 9.03
N ALA A 412 -4.17 -11.72 9.65
CA ALA A 412 -3.32 -12.90 9.79
C ALA A 412 -2.87 -13.50 8.45
N ILE A 413 -3.69 -13.39 7.41
CA ILE A 413 -3.35 -13.91 6.09
C ILE A 413 -2.34 -12.99 5.38
N ALA A 414 -2.46 -11.67 5.57
CA ALA A 414 -1.43 -10.73 5.12
C ALA A 414 -0.12 -10.97 5.88
N ALA A 415 -0.15 -11.20 7.20
CA ALA A 415 1.04 -11.47 8.00
C ALA A 415 1.81 -12.71 7.48
N ARG A 416 1.10 -13.80 7.15
CA ARG A 416 1.71 -15.01 6.56
C ARG A 416 2.28 -14.75 5.17
N HIS A 417 1.61 -13.95 4.35
CA HIS A 417 2.13 -13.58 3.04
C HIS A 417 3.39 -12.71 3.15
N ILE A 418 3.42 -11.78 4.11
CA ILE A 418 4.58 -10.94 4.41
C ILE A 418 5.75 -11.80 4.87
N GLU A 419 5.53 -12.70 5.84
CA GLU A 419 6.54 -13.67 6.28
C GLU A 419 7.05 -14.55 5.11
N GLN A 420 6.15 -15.01 4.23
CA GLN A 420 6.55 -15.73 3.02
C GLN A 420 7.47 -14.88 2.12
N GLY A 421 7.14 -13.60 1.92
CA GLY A 421 7.87 -12.69 1.06
C GLY A 421 9.21 -12.22 1.62
N ILE A 422 9.33 -12.14 2.96
CA ILE A 422 10.58 -11.86 3.66
C ILE A 422 11.54 -13.06 3.56
N GLY A 423 11.01 -14.27 3.62
CA GLY A 423 11.82 -15.49 3.62
C GLY A 423 12.36 -15.80 5.00
N THR A 424 13.68 -15.87 5.15
CA THR A 424 14.33 -16.18 6.43
C THR A 424 14.42 -14.92 7.30
N SER A 425 13.82 -14.96 8.48
CA SER A 425 13.93 -13.90 9.49
C SER A 425 14.04 -14.51 10.89
N LYS A 426 14.70 -13.80 11.80
CA LYS A 426 14.69 -14.11 13.25
C LYS A 426 13.40 -13.63 13.93
N ALA A 427 12.71 -12.68 13.31
CA ALA A 427 11.48 -12.10 13.81
C ALA A 427 10.36 -13.14 13.90
N GLN A 428 9.59 -13.12 14.99
CA GLN A 428 8.43 -13.99 15.15
C GLN A 428 7.17 -13.37 14.56
N LYS A 429 6.44 -14.11 13.72
CA LYS A 429 5.13 -13.66 13.19
C LYS A 429 4.04 -13.84 14.24
N LEU A 430 3.65 -12.76 14.91
CA LEU A 430 2.59 -12.75 15.94
C LEU A 430 1.49 -11.75 15.61
N HIS A 431 0.25 -12.09 15.98
CA HIS A 431 -0.88 -11.17 15.85
C HIS A 431 -0.76 -10.02 16.87
N PRO A 432 -1.22 -8.79 16.58
CA PRO A 432 -1.11 -7.69 17.54
C PRO A 432 -1.80 -7.95 18.88
N LEU A 433 -2.91 -8.71 18.89
CA LEU A 433 -3.56 -9.16 20.14
C LEU A 433 -2.65 -10.10 20.96
N THR A 434 -1.87 -10.96 20.32
CA THR A 434 -0.91 -11.82 21.01
C THR A 434 0.19 -10.96 21.65
N LEU A 435 0.71 -9.97 20.91
CA LEU A 435 1.71 -9.02 21.42
C LEU A 435 1.18 -8.23 22.63
N LEU A 436 -0.03 -7.67 22.54
CA LEU A 436 -0.65 -6.96 23.65
C LEU A 436 -0.85 -7.86 24.88
N ARG A 437 -1.26 -9.12 24.67
CA ARG A 437 -1.39 -10.09 25.75
C ARG A 437 -0.05 -10.39 26.42
N MET A 438 1.02 -10.58 25.64
CA MET A 438 2.38 -10.79 26.14
C MET A 438 2.82 -9.62 27.00
N ALA A 439 2.57 -8.39 26.54
CA ALA A 439 2.89 -7.18 27.26
C ALA A 439 2.18 -7.08 28.62
N TYR A 440 0.96 -7.61 28.76
CA TYR A 440 0.29 -7.71 30.08
C TYR A 440 0.91 -8.76 31.02
N GLY A 441 1.83 -9.61 30.55
CA GLY A 441 2.50 -10.63 31.36
C GLY A 441 1.64 -11.86 31.67
N THR A 442 0.62 -12.15 30.85
CA THR A 442 -0.19 -13.36 31.02
C THR A 442 0.44 -14.53 30.26
N ASP A 443 0.87 -15.58 30.98
CA ASP A 443 1.66 -16.70 30.46
C ASP A 443 1.27 -17.14 29.04
N LEU A 444 2.22 -17.03 28.10
CA LEU A 444 2.31 -17.94 26.97
C LEU A 444 3.03 -19.17 27.49
N LYS A 445 2.40 -20.35 27.48
CA LYS A 445 3.18 -21.59 27.64
C LYS A 445 4.15 -21.66 26.46
N GLN A 446 5.41 -21.30 26.71
CA GLN A 446 6.50 -21.29 25.75
C GLN A 446 6.72 -22.70 25.18
N GLU A 447 6.60 -22.86 23.88
CA GLU A 447 7.41 -23.85 23.15
C GLU A 447 8.78 -23.21 22.93
N SER A 448 9.81 -23.78 23.55
CA SER A 448 11.16 -23.23 23.64
C SER A 448 12.01 -23.51 22.40
N LYS A 449 13.03 -22.66 22.16
CA LYS A 449 14.37 -23.07 21.68
C LYS A 449 15.42 -21.96 21.94
N PRO A 450 16.74 -22.28 21.88
CA PRO A 450 17.70 -21.88 22.90
C PRO A 450 18.52 -20.65 22.53
N ASP A 451 19.03 -20.08 23.61
CA ASP A 451 19.91 -18.93 23.77
C ASP A 451 21.24 -19.07 23.02
N SER A 452 21.70 -17.95 22.46
CA SER A 452 23.11 -17.75 22.11
C SER A 452 23.44 -16.27 22.31
N SER A 453 24.11 -16.01 23.43
CA SER A 453 24.79 -14.78 23.81
C SER A 453 25.75 -14.25 22.74
N GLU A 454 25.85 -12.93 22.58
CA GLU A 454 27.13 -12.19 22.67
C GLU A 454 26.89 -10.67 22.73
N SER A 455 27.66 -10.02 23.60
CA SER A 455 27.64 -8.59 23.95
C SER A 455 28.52 -7.76 23.04
N ILE A 456 28.10 -6.54 22.66
CA ILE A 456 29.02 -5.50 22.17
C ILE A 456 28.70 -4.13 22.81
N ASP A 457 29.80 -3.50 23.21
CA ASP A 457 30.03 -2.29 23.96
C ASP A 457 29.54 -1.00 23.26
N GLN A 458 29.05 -0.03 24.04
CA GLN A 458 28.72 1.32 23.58
C GLN A 458 29.87 2.28 23.89
N THR A 459 30.20 3.19 22.96
CA THR A 459 30.31 4.64 23.22
C THR A 459 30.98 5.40 22.07
N THR A 460 30.37 6.52 21.63
CA THR A 460 31.07 7.82 21.44
C THR A 460 30.06 8.98 21.29
N PRO A 461 30.40 10.23 21.69
CA PRO A 461 29.45 11.34 21.83
C PRO A 461 29.48 12.35 20.67
N ALA A 462 28.49 13.25 20.71
CA ALA A 462 28.16 14.32 19.76
C ALA A 462 29.17 15.49 19.70
N GLY A 463 29.22 16.16 18.53
CA GLY A 463 29.91 17.43 18.28
C GLY A 463 29.26 18.21 17.11
N GLU A 464 29.32 19.55 17.20
CA GLU A 464 28.48 20.57 16.53
C GLU A 464 28.71 20.90 15.04
N LYS A 465 27.70 21.58 14.49
CA LYS A 465 27.43 22.04 13.11
C LYS A 465 28.48 22.97 12.48
N GLN A 466 28.74 22.72 11.19
CA GLN A 466 29.35 23.64 10.23
C GLN A 466 28.33 23.92 9.10
N MET A 467 28.19 25.18 8.67
CA MET A 467 27.31 25.55 7.55
C MET A 467 27.83 24.93 6.25
N THR A 468 27.07 24.00 5.66
CA THR A 468 27.39 23.31 4.41
C THR A 468 26.36 23.63 3.32
N THR A 469 26.82 23.62 2.06
CA THR A 469 26.03 23.55 0.82
C THR A 469 25.23 22.24 0.68
N ALA A 470 25.37 21.32 1.64
CA ALA A 470 24.62 20.08 1.70
C ALA A 470 23.18 20.35 2.14
N VAL A 471 22.22 19.77 1.43
CA VAL A 471 20.86 19.65 1.95
C VAL A 471 20.92 18.64 3.09
N THR A 472 20.75 19.13 4.31
CA THR A 472 20.76 18.32 5.54
C THR A 472 19.35 18.23 6.11
N ARG A 473 19.15 17.34 7.08
CA ARG A 473 17.88 17.20 7.79
C ARG A 473 17.38 18.53 8.37
N GLU A 474 18.28 19.36 8.88
CA GLU A 474 17.94 20.66 9.48
C GLU A 474 17.66 21.75 8.46
N SER A 475 18.09 21.55 7.20
CA SER A 475 17.73 22.44 6.09
C SER A 475 16.31 22.22 5.58
N LEU A 476 15.66 21.13 6.03
CA LEU A 476 14.30 20.76 5.65
C LEU A 476 13.28 21.27 6.69
N LEU A 477 12.26 21.97 6.18
CA LEU A 477 11.07 22.33 6.92
C LEU A 477 10.26 21.09 7.30
N THR A 478 9.57 21.16 8.44
CA THR A 478 8.53 20.19 8.80
C THR A 478 7.37 20.27 7.81
N LEU A 479 6.55 19.22 7.70
CA LEU A 479 5.40 19.22 6.79
C LEU A 479 4.45 20.40 7.02
N GLU A 480 4.22 20.77 8.28
CA GLU A 480 3.38 21.92 8.64
C GLU A 480 4.01 23.25 8.20
N ALA A 481 5.30 23.45 8.50
CA ALA A 481 6.00 24.67 8.12
C ALA A 481 6.11 24.80 6.60
N TYR A 482 6.39 23.70 5.91
CA TYR A 482 6.46 23.63 4.46
C TYR A 482 5.11 23.95 3.82
N ALA A 483 4.00 23.38 4.32
CA ALA A 483 2.66 23.64 3.79
C ALA A 483 2.28 25.14 3.83
N LYS A 484 2.77 25.90 4.82
CA LYS A 484 2.50 27.35 4.94
C LYS A 484 3.24 28.19 3.91
N VAL A 485 4.43 27.76 3.47
CA VAL A 485 5.30 28.54 2.56
C VAL A 485 5.41 27.94 1.17
N ARG A 486 4.70 26.83 0.90
CA ARG A 486 4.87 26.02 -0.30
C ARG A 486 4.68 26.80 -1.59
N ASP A 487 3.64 27.63 -1.68
CA ASP A 487 3.33 28.33 -2.93
C ASP A 487 4.41 29.37 -3.28
N ASP A 488 4.94 30.06 -2.27
CA ASP A 488 6.04 31.02 -2.43
C ASP A 488 7.35 30.29 -2.77
N PHE A 489 7.66 29.21 -2.05
CA PHE A 489 8.86 28.42 -2.29
C PHE A 489 8.83 27.74 -3.67
N ARG A 490 7.67 27.22 -4.11
CA ARG A 490 7.47 26.71 -5.47
C ARG A 490 7.69 27.81 -6.51
N THR A 491 7.15 29.01 -6.28
CA THR A 491 7.33 30.15 -7.20
C THR A 491 8.80 30.52 -7.34
N GLN A 492 9.52 30.57 -6.21
CA GLN A 492 10.98 30.79 -6.18
C GLN A 492 11.72 29.71 -6.98
N VAL A 493 11.43 28.44 -6.75
CA VAL A 493 12.11 27.32 -7.42
C VAL A 493 11.77 27.28 -8.91
N MET A 494 10.54 27.59 -9.32
CA MET A 494 10.18 27.67 -10.75
C MET A 494 10.91 28.81 -11.46
N ALA A 495 11.07 29.96 -10.79
CA ALA A 495 11.87 31.07 -11.32
C ALA A 495 13.35 30.67 -11.47
N HIS A 496 13.90 29.99 -10.46
CA HIS A 496 15.27 29.49 -10.47
C HIS A 496 15.52 28.46 -11.59
N LYS A 497 14.61 27.47 -11.73
CA LYS A 497 14.68 26.42 -12.75
C LYS A 497 14.71 26.96 -14.19
N LYS A 498 14.26 28.19 -14.46
CA LYS A 498 14.39 28.80 -15.81
C LYS A 498 15.84 28.93 -16.24
N THR A 499 16.73 29.29 -15.32
CA THR A 499 18.18 29.42 -15.57
C THR A 499 18.94 28.10 -15.47
N ARG A 500 18.25 27.01 -15.13
CA ARG A 500 18.83 25.66 -14.99
C ARG A 500 18.43 24.74 -16.14
N LYS A 501 17.72 25.25 -17.15
CA LYS A 501 17.18 24.47 -18.26
C LYS A 501 17.94 24.75 -19.54
N VAL A 502 18.30 23.68 -20.24
CA VAL A 502 18.86 23.73 -21.59
C VAL A 502 18.09 22.75 -22.46
N SER A 503 17.44 23.24 -23.52
CA SER A 503 16.80 22.38 -24.52
C SER A 503 17.83 21.99 -25.58
N LEU A 504 17.97 20.70 -25.83
CA LEU A 504 18.79 20.12 -26.88
C LEU A 504 17.87 19.66 -28.01
N GLY A 505 17.64 20.54 -28.98
CA GLY A 505 16.66 20.30 -30.04
C GLY A 505 15.22 20.42 -29.52
N GLU A 506 14.31 19.68 -30.14
CA GLU A 506 12.86 19.79 -29.88
C GLU A 506 12.37 18.92 -28.71
N ASN A 507 13.05 17.80 -28.43
CA ASN A 507 12.49 16.71 -27.62
C ASN A 507 13.39 16.31 -26.44
N ILE A 508 14.53 16.99 -26.23
CA ILE A 508 15.40 16.73 -25.08
C ILE A 508 15.57 18.01 -24.27
N THR A 509 15.29 17.91 -22.97
CA THR A 509 15.50 18.99 -22.01
C THR A 509 16.45 18.52 -20.91
N LEU A 510 17.55 19.22 -20.70
CA LEU A 510 18.41 19.08 -19.54
C LEU A 510 17.96 20.05 -18.45
N ILE A 511 17.75 19.55 -17.24
CA ILE A 511 17.52 20.33 -16.02
C ILE A 511 18.70 20.11 -15.10
N PHE A 512 19.59 21.10 -15.01
CA PHE A 512 20.74 21.05 -14.13
C PHE A 512 20.31 21.21 -12.67
N GLU A 513 20.60 20.20 -11.86
CA GLU A 513 20.19 20.15 -10.46
C GLU A 513 21.20 20.89 -9.58
N ASP A 514 20.72 21.48 -8.48
CA ASP A 514 21.54 22.07 -7.43
C ASP A 514 20.85 21.91 -6.06
N ALA A 515 21.46 22.46 -5.01
CA ALA A 515 20.91 22.36 -3.66
C ALA A 515 19.47 22.90 -3.55
N LEU A 516 19.09 23.94 -4.31
CA LEU A 516 17.74 24.52 -4.26
C LEU A 516 16.71 23.63 -4.99
N THR A 517 17.06 23.12 -6.18
CA THR A 517 16.16 22.23 -6.93
C THR A 517 15.96 20.90 -6.21
N VAL A 518 17.04 20.34 -5.63
CA VAL A 518 17.02 19.09 -4.86
C VAL A 518 16.26 19.27 -3.55
N ARG A 519 16.50 20.36 -2.79
CA ARG A 519 15.74 20.65 -1.56
C ARG A 519 14.24 20.72 -1.83
N TYR A 520 13.85 21.33 -2.96
CA TYR A 520 12.45 21.37 -3.37
C TYR A 520 11.88 20.00 -3.73
N GLN A 521 12.64 19.15 -4.44
CA GLN A 521 12.23 17.77 -4.74
C GLN A 521 12.02 16.97 -3.47
N ILE A 522 12.97 16.99 -2.53
CA ILE A 522 12.85 16.31 -1.24
C ILE A 522 11.63 16.84 -0.48
N GLN A 523 11.46 18.16 -0.35
CA GLN A 523 10.31 18.73 0.34
C GLN A 523 8.95 18.36 -0.28
N GLU A 524 8.85 18.36 -1.61
CA GLU A 524 7.64 17.88 -2.29
C GLU A 524 7.43 16.39 -2.07
N MET A 525 8.48 15.57 -2.07
CA MET A 525 8.39 14.14 -1.77
C MET A 525 7.89 13.91 -0.34
N LEU A 526 8.53 14.55 0.65
CA LEU A 526 8.12 14.47 2.05
C LEU A 526 6.66 14.87 2.22
N ARG A 527 6.21 15.93 1.55
CA ARG A 527 4.82 16.40 1.62
C ARG A 527 3.83 15.45 0.94
N VAL A 528 4.14 14.98 -0.26
CA VAL A 528 3.25 14.13 -1.05
C VAL A 528 3.08 12.77 -0.38
N GLU A 529 4.18 12.20 0.10
CA GLU A 529 4.19 10.91 0.79
C GLU A 529 3.93 11.02 2.30
N ARG A 530 3.79 12.24 2.83
CA ARG A 530 3.59 12.56 4.25
C ARG A 530 4.68 11.95 5.14
N ILE A 531 5.92 12.02 4.69
CA ILE A 531 7.09 11.56 5.42
C ILE A 531 7.45 12.62 6.47
N PHE A 532 7.44 12.23 7.74
CA PHE A 532 7.84 13.06 8.88
C PHE A 532 8.75 12.32 9.86
N GLN A 533 9.00 11.03 9.63
CA GLN A 533 9.89 10.21 10.45
C GLN A 533 11.35 10.47 10.06
N GLU A 534 12.23 10.62 11.04
CA GLU A 534 13.62 11.04 10.84
C GLU A 534 14.37 10.15 9.83
N GLU A 535 14.26 8.83 9.98
CA GLU A 535 14.95 7.84 9.14
C GLU A 535 14.47 7.85 7.69
N GLU A 536 13.16 8.04 7.45
CA GLU A 536 12.60 8.19 6.11
C GLU A 536 13.05 9.53 5.48
N ILE A 537 13.13 10.61 6.26
CA ILE A 537 13.68 11.88 5.79
C ILE A 537 15.15 11.72 5.39
N VAL A 538 15.93 10.99 6.19
CA VAL A 538 17.33 10.64 5.88
C VAL A 538 17.43 9.80 4.60
N HIS A 539 16.52 8.85 4.39
CA HIS A 539 16.51 8.05 3.17
C HIS A 539 16.22 8.88 1.91
N GLU A 540 15.25 9.79 1.96
CA GLU A 540 15.00 10.72 0.85
C GLU A 540 16.20 11.64 0.62
N LEU A 541 16.85 12.11 1.69
CA LEU A 541 18.10 12.87 1.58
C LEU A 541 19.17 12.06 0.86
N GLU A 542 19.44 10.82 1.26
CA GLU A 542 20.44 9.95 0.63
C GLU A 542 20.11 9.65 -0.84
N THR A 543 18.84 9.55 -1.19
CA THR A 543 18.39 9.27 -2.58
C THR A 543 18.64 10.46 -3.50
N TYR A 544 18.37 11.68 -3.04
CA TYR A 544 18.42 12.87 -3.89
C TYR A 544 19.73 13.66 -3.78
N THR A 545 20.48 13.52 -2.68
CA THR A 545 21.78 14.21 -2.50
C THR A 545 22.80 13.91 -3.61
N PRO A 546 22.88 12.70 -4.20
CA PRO A 546 23.77 12.44 -5.34
C PRO A 546 23.51 13.33 -6.57
N LEU A 547 22.35 13.99 -6.67
CA LEU A 547 22.03 14.94 -7.73
C LEU A 547 22.57 16.35 -7.46
N ILE A 548 23.19 16.60 -6.31
CA ILE A 548 23.81 17.88 -6.01
C ILE A 548 25.25 17.88 -6.56
N PRO A 549 25.65 18.89 -7.36
CA PRO A 549 27.04 19.09 -7.79
C PRO A 549 28.02 19.17 -6.61
N ASP A 550 29.22 18.61 -6.76
CA ASP A 550 30.25 18.58 -5.70
C ASP A 550 31.35 19.63 -5.87
N GLY A 551 31.21 20.53 -6.85
CA GLY A 551 32.19 21.55 -7.17
C GLY A 551 33.04 21.27 -8.42
N HIS A 552 33.13 20.01 -8.86
CA HIS A 552 33.95 19.59 -10.00
C HIS A 552 33.13 18.93 -11.11
N ASN A 553 31.82 18.81 -10.91
CA ASN A 553 30.90 18.30 -11.90
C ASN A 553 29.62 19.10 -11.97
N TRP A 554 28.88 18.87 -13.05
CA TRP A 554 27.46 19.22 -13.13
C TRP A 554 26.61 17.96 -13.07
N LYS A 555 25.46 18.08 -12.41
CA LYS A 555 24.42 17.05 -12.37
C LYS A 555 23.19 17.54 -13.11
N ALA A 556 22.60 16.72 -13.97
CA ALA A 556 21.41 17.09 -14.71
C ALA A 556 20.40 15.95 -14.79
N THR A 557 19.13 16.28 -14.65
CA THR A 557 18.02 15.42 -15.06
C THR A 557 17.74 15.66 -16.53
N MET A 558 17.98 14.66 -17.37
CA MET A 558 17.56 14.67 -18.77
C MET A 558 16.12 14.18 -18.89
N MET A 559 15.31 14.88 -19.67
CA MET A 559 13.95 14.48 -20.03
C MET A 559 13.83 14.35 -21.55
N ILE A 560 13.28 13.23 -22.01
CA ILE A 560 12.94 12.97 -23.42
C ILE A 560 11.42 13.12 -23.57
N GLU A 561 10.99 14.15 -24.28
CA GLU A 561 9.61 14.63 -24.31
C GLU A 561 9.04 14.46 -25.73
N TYR A 562 8.10 13.52 -25.88
CA TYR A 562 7.24 13.39 -27.05
C TYR A 562 5.78 13.42 -26.59
N SER A 563 4.97 14.29 -27.17
CA SER A 563 3.57 14.51 -26.76
C SER A 563 2.68 13.32 -27.07
N ASP A 564 2.91 12.68 -28.22
CA ASP A 564 2.21 11.47 -28.66
C ASP A 564 2.88 10.22 -28.03
N PRO A 565 2.13 9.38 -27.27
CA PRO A 565 2.70 8.20 -26.61
C PRO A 565 3.23 7.11 -27.55
N ALA A 566 2.61 6.92 -28.73
CA ALA A 566 3.06 5.92 -29.71
C ALA A 566 4.37 6.36 -30.35
N VAL A 567 4.46 7.65 -30.72
CA VAL A 567 5.72 8.26 -31.17
C VAL A 567 6.75 8.18 -30.05
N ARG A 568 6.38 8.47 -28.79
CA ARG A 568 7.31 8.37 -27.66
C ARG A 568 7.87 6.95 -27.50
N ALA A 569 7.03 5.92 -27.57
CA ALA A 569 7.47 4.53 -27.44
C ALA A 569 8.40 4.11 -28.59
N GLU A 570 8.04 4.43 -29.84
CA GLU A 570 8.88 4.20 -31.02
C GLU A 570 10.23 4.90 -30.87
N LYS A 571 10.20 6.17 -30.45
CA LYS A 571 11.43 6.97 -30.29
C LYS A 571 12.28 6.46 -29.14
N LEU A 572 11.72 6.12 -27.97
CA LEU A 572 12.51 5.54 -26.87
C LEU A 572 13.16 4.20 -27.25
N ALA A 573 12.53 3.39 -28.10
CA ALA A 573 13.16 2.19 -28.65
C ALA A 573 14.32 2.51 -29.62
N ALA A 574 14.17 3.57 -30.42
CA ALA A 574 15.21 4.03 -31.35
C ALA A 574 16.36 4.81 -30.67
N LEU A 575 16.17 5.27 -29.43
CA LEU A 575 17.09 6.12 -28.67
C LEU A 575 17.87 5.35 -27.60
N ILE A 576 17.96 4.02 -27.71
CA ILE A 576 18.75 3.17 -26.80
C ILE A 576 20.20 3.69 -26.69
N GLY A 577 20.67 3.92 -25.47
CA GLY A 577 21.99 4.49 -25.15
C GLY A 577 22.19 5.97 -25.50
N ILE A 578 21.12 6.76 -25.67
CA ILE A 578 21.21 8.20 -25.93
C ILE A 578 21.83 8.99 -24.77
N GLU A 579 21.60 8.56 -23.54
CA GLU A 579 22.10 9.16 -22.31
C GLU A 579 23.64 9.25 -22.29
N ASP A 580 24.33 8.25 -22.85
CA ASP A 580 25.79 8.20 -22.98
C ASP A 580 26.34 9.08 -24.12
N LYS A 581 25.44 9.67 -24.92
CA LYS A 581 25.78 10.52 -26.08
C LYS A 581 25.56 11.99 -25.84
N VAL A 582 25.06 12.36 -24.66
CA VAL A 582 24.95 13.77 -24.25
C VAL A 582 26.33 14.26 -23.83
N TRP A 583 26.72 15.46 -24.29
CA TRP A 583 28.01 16.04 -24.00
C TRP A 583 27.94 17.53 -23.68
N VAL A 584 28.91 18.00 -22.91
CA VAL A 584 29.25 19.42 -22.71
C VAL A 584 30.64 19.69 -23.26
N ARG A 585 30.89 20.88 -23.79
CA ARG A 585 32.20 21.25 -24.34
C ARG A 585 32.53 22.70 -24.05
N ILE A 586 33.72 22.89 -23.49
CA ILE A 586 34.36 24.19 -23.29
C ILE A 586 35.26 24.44 -24.51
N ALA A 587 35.24 25.65 -25.05
CA ALA A 587 36.11 26.02 -26.17
C ALA A 587 37.59 25.70 -25.85
N GLY A 588 38.30 25.09 -26.81
CA GLY A 588 39.69 24.66 -26.61
C GLY A 588 39.87 23.29 -25.94
N HIS A 589 38.80 22.64 -25.49
CA HIS A 589 38.83 21.31 -24.87
C HIS A 589 38.01 20.28 -25.65
N SER A 590 38.34 18.99 -25.45
CA SER A 590 37.53 17.87 -25.95
C SER A 590 36.15 17.85 -25.28
N PRO A 591 35.10 17.34 -25.95
CA PRO A 591 33.79 17.12 -25.32
C PRO A 591 33.89 16.21 -24.10
N VAL A 592 33.16 16.57 -23.05
CA VAL A 592 32.92 15.75 -21.86
C VAL A 592 31.55 15.10 -22.04
N PHE A 593 31.53 13.79 -22.24
CA PHE A 593 30.30 13.01 -22.31
C PHE A 593 29.75 12.76 -20.91
N ALA A 594 28.42 12.66 -20.81
CA ALA A 594 27.74 12.33 -19.58
C ALA A 594 28.14 10.94 -19.08
N ILE A 595 28.20 10.80 -17.76
CA ILE A 595 28.15 9.52 -17.06
C ILE A 595 26.71 9.40 -16.56
N ALA A 596 25.96 8.43 -17.08
CA ALA A 596 24.53 8.30 -16.85
C ALA A 596 24.19 7.23 -15.79
N ASP A 597 23.13 7.50 -15.03
CA ASP A 597 22.37 6.54 -14.21
C ASP A 597 23.22 5.65 -13.28
N GLU A 598 24.26 6.22 -12.67
CA GLU A 598 25.17 5.52 -11.74
C GLU A 598 24.46 4.92 -10.51
N ASP A 599 23.24 5.39 -10.22
CA ASP A 599 22.38 4.94 -9.13
C ASP A 599 21.52 3.71 -9.47
N LEU A 600 21.10 3.53 -10.73
CA LEU A 600 20.14 2.50 -11.15
C LEU A 600 20.25 2.21 -12.65
N GLU A 601 20.20 0.94 -13.08
CA GLU A 601 19.99 0.62 -14.51
C GLU A 601 18.58 1.07 -14.96
N ARG A 602 18.50 2.04 -15.89
CA ARG A 602 17.23 2.63 -16.38
C ARG A 602 16.85 2.22 -17.80
N GLU A 603 17.70 1.45 -18.47
CA GLU A 603 17.50 0.91 -19.81
C GLU A 603 17.20 -0.60 -19.75
N ASN A 604 16.49 -1.11 -20.75
CA ASN A 604 16.41 -2.55 -21.01
C ASN A 604 16.63 -2.85 -22.50
N SER A 605 16.63 -4.13 -22.88
CA SER A 605 16.87 -4.56 -24.27
C SER A 605 15.83 -4.09 -25.30
N GLU A 606 14.74 -3.46 -24.87
CA GLU A 606 13.60 -3.08 -25.72
C GLU A 606 13.46 -1.56 -25.88
N LYS A 607 13.84 -0.75 -24.88
CA LYS A 607 13.76 0.73 -24.92
C LYS A 607 14.57 1.41 -23.81
N THR A 608 14.94 2.67 -24.05
CA THR A 608 15.49 3.56 -23.02
C THR A 608 14.38 4.24 -22.18
N SER A 609 14.77 4.93 -21.11
CA SER A 609 13.88 5.69 -20.22
C SER A 609 13.56 7.07 -20.79
N SER A 610 12.42 7.66 -20.42
CA SER A 610 12.15 9.06 -20.73
C SER A 610 12.88 10.04 -19.79
N VAL A 611 13.51 9.54 -18.73
CA VAL A 611 14.23 10.34 -17.73
C VAL A 611 15.52 9.65 -17.30
N HIS A 612 16.64 10.39 -17.36
CA HIS A 612 17.98 9.93 -16.97
C HIS A 612 18.66 10.94 -16.05
N PHE A 613 19.56 10.46 -15.20
CA PHE A 613 20.43 11.29 -14.36
C PHE A 613 21.84 11.30 -14.95
N LEU A 614 22.33 12.48 -15.26
CA LEU A 614 23.60 12.69 -15.94
C LEU A 614 24.58 13.41 -15.02
N ARG A 615 25.83 12.96 -15.02
CA ARG A 615 26.97 13.67 -14.43
C ARG A 615 27.97 14.05 -15.51
N PHE A 616 28.43 15.30 -15.50
CA PHE A 616 29.50 15.80 -16.37
C PHE A 616 30.71 16.18 -15.51
N GLU A 617 31.77 15.40 -15.60
CA GLU A 617 32.99 15.61 -14.82
C GLU A 617 33.93 16.60 -15.52
N LEU A 618 34.31 17.69 -14.86
CA LEU A 618 35.14 18.75 -15.43
C LEU A 618 36.52 18.77 -14.80
N THR A 619 37.55 18.96 -15.62
CA THR A 619 38.92 19.14 -15.10
C THR A 619 39.13 20.56 -14.59
N ALA A 620 40.15 20.77 -13.75
CA ALA A 620 40.49 22.09 -13.23
C ALA A 620 40.77 23.10 -14.35
N GLU A 621 41.39 22.68 -15.45
CA GLU A 621 41.65 23.52 -16.62
C GLU A 621 40.35 23.95 -17.31
N MET A 622 39.38 23.05 -17.46
CA MET A 622 38.07 23.36 -18.02
C MET A 622 37.30 24.37 -17.16
N ILE A 623 37.32 24.19 -15.84
CA ILE A 623 36.70 25.12 -14.88
C ILE A 623 37.37 26.49 -14.96
N GLN A 624 38.70 26.55 -15.09
CA GLN A 624 39.45 27.80 -15.25
C GLN A 624 39.11 28.50 -16.57
N ALA A 625 39.07 27.77 -17.69
CA ALA A 625 38.67 28.29 -18.99
C ALA A 625 37.26 28.89 -18.96
N LEU A 626 36.30 28.18 -18.35
CA LEU A 626 34.95 28.72 -18.14
C LEU A 626 34.96 30.00 -17.29
N ARG A 627 35.81 30.11 -16.26
CA ARG A 627 35.92 31.35 -15.48
C ARG A 627 36.53 32.51 -16.26
N GLN A 628 37.39 32.22 -17.22
CA GLN A 628 38.01 33.22 -18.12
C GLN A 628 37.06 33.72 -19.22
N GLY A 629 35.88 33.12 -19.34
CA GLY A 629 34.87 33.55 -20.30
C GLY A 629 34.74 32.64 -21.52
N ASP A 630 35.44 31.50 -21.55
CA ASP A 630 35.39 30.60 -22.69
C ASP A 630 33.96 30.06 -22.91
N MET A 631 33.67 29.82 -24.18
CA MET A 631 32.33 29.46 -24.65
C MET A 631 31.99 28.04 -24.21
N LEU A 632 30.81 27.90 -23.60
CA LEU A 632 30.21 26.62 -23.24
C LEU A 632 29.19 26.23 -24.31
N SER A 633 29.35 25.03 -24.84
CA SER A 633 28.44 24.38 -25.79
C SER A 633 27.95 23.05 -25.22
N MET A 634 26.76 22.62 -25.62
CA MET A 634 26.18 21.34 -25.20
C MET A 634 25.51 20.67 -26.38
N GLY A 635 25.44 19.34 -26.38
CA GLY A 635 24.77 18.62 -27.45
C GLY A 635 24.53 17.16 -27.12
N VAL A 636 23.94 16.48 -28.09
CA VAL A 636 23.71 15.05 -28.09
C VAL A 636 24.11 14.52 -29.46
N ASP A 637 24.91 13.45 -29.47
CA ASP A 637 25.42 12.84 -30.69
C ASP A 637 25.03 11.36 -30.77
N HIS A 638 23.73 11.13 -30.98
CA HIS A 638 23.15 9.80 -31.10
C HIS A 638 22.70 9.54 -32.56
N PRO A 639 22.88 8.32 -33.12
CA PRO A 639 22.48 8.03 -34.51
C PRO A 639 21.02 8.35 -34.84
N ALA A 640 20.11 8.23 -33.87
CA ALA A 640 18.69 8.55 -34.01
C ALA A 640 18.31 9.97 -33.55
N TYR A 641 19.23 10.75 -32.97
CA TYR A 641 18.97 12.10 -32.50
C TYR A 641 20.24 12.93 -32.35
N HIS A 642 20.33 14.02 -33.11
CA HIS A 642 21.47 14.93 -33.08
C HIS A 642 21.00 16.36 -32.86
N ALA A 643 21.55 17.02 -31.85
CA ALA A 643 21.27 18.42 -31.55
C ALA A 643 22.48 19.09 -30.89
N VAL A 644 22.72 20.35 -31.22
CA VAL A 644 23.82 21.15 -30.68
C VAL A 644 23.32 22.54 -30.31
N VAL A 645 23.72 23.01 -29.13
CA VAL A 645 23.61 24.39 -28.68
C VAL A 645 25.02 24.96 -28.61
N ASP A 646 25.39 25.74 -29.62
CA ASP A 646 26.76 26.24 -29.80
C ASP A 646 27.21 27.22 -28.70
N ALA A 647 26.28 27.98 -28.14
CA ALA A 647 26.54 28.92 -27.05
C ALA A 647 25.40 28.90 -26.04
N ILE A 648 25.71 28.49 -24.80
CA ILE A 648 24.77 28.55 -23.68
C ILE A 648 24.51 30.00 -23.27
N ALA A 649 23.24 30.33 -23.05
CA ALA A 649 22.79 31.67 -22.65
C ALA A 649 23.54 32.17 -21.39
N GLY A 650 23.85 33.46 -21.34
CA GLY A 650 24.73 34.02 -20.30
C GLY A 650 24.21 33.86 -18.87
N ASP A 651 22.90 33.93 -18.68
CA ASP A 651 22.22 33.69 -17.40
C ASP A 651 22.26 32.22 -16.97
N VAL A 652 22.02 31.29 -17.90
CA VAL A 652 22.18 29.85 -17.66
C VAL A 652 23.63 29.53 -17.34
N ARG A 653 24.57 30.02 -18.14
CA ARG A 653 26.01 29.84 -17.92
C ARG A 653 26.43 30.36 -16.54
N ALA A 654 25.99 31.55 -16.15
CA ALA A 654 26.28 32.10 -14.83
C ALA A 654 25.70 31.24 -13.70
N SER A 655 24.49 30.71 -13.89
CA SER A 655 23.84 29.80 -12.95
C SER A 655 24.63 28.50 -12.77
N LEU A 656 25.02 27.83 -13.87
CA LEU A 656 25.81 26.59 -13.84
C LEU A 656 27.22 26.81 -13.26
N MET A 657 27.82 27.97 -13.53
CA MET A 657 29.11 28.32 -12.95
C MET A 657 29.09 28.43 -11.43
N SER A 658 27.94 28.71 -10.82
CA SER A 658 27.82 28.80 -9.36
C SER A 658 27.95 27.44 -8.65
N ASP A 659 27.82 26.35 -9.40
CA ASP A 659 27.98 24.99 -8.90
C ASP A 659 29.44 24.58 -8.77
N LEU A 660 30.36 25.28 -9.44
CA LEU A 660 31.75 24.88 -9.60
C LEU A 660 32.67 25.62 -8.62
N THR A 661 33.39 24.86 -7.81
CA THR A 661 34.33 25.42 -6.82
C THR A 661 35.56 26.00 -7.50
N SER A 662 36.18 26.98 -6.84
CA SER A 662 37.51 27.43 -7.22
C SER A 662 38.48 26.34 -6.83
N ALA A 663 39.30 25.88 -7.77
CA ALA A 663 40.53 25.19 -7.40
C ALA A 663 41.39 26.07 -6.48
#